data_AF-A0A8K0XD79-F1
#
_entry.id   AF-A0A8K0XD79-F1
#
_cell.length_a   1.000
_cell.length_b   1.000
_cell.length_c   1.000
_cell.angle_alpha   90.00
_cell.angle_beta   90.00
_cell.angle_gamma   90.00
#
_symmetry.space_group_name_H-M   'P 1'
#
loop_
_entity.id
_entity.type
_entity.pdbx_description
1 polymer ?
#
loop_
_entity_poly.entity_id
_entity_poly.type
_entity_poly.pdbx_seq_one_letter_code
_entity_poly.pdbx_strand_id
1 'polypeptide(L)'
;MSAHPATPLARAADLWSDEEHQKLDALVNKELGEYQRPPSSGDMVLLALLPLVAKHCAAGIIDLRCFEVENMMKYGADLVIEVHKALELGSYREIRKLAILRRPTAPSARTALTNLHDHRQLLERQKSFMNPFRGRATDGFYQYLTYNNELFCREERRYYGKFCSVVQSSGTGKSRLITELCNKDVLVLYMNIRDEMDAGFPPRDDFPARVLTENTTVTVEAYTARCCAFWIALFDTLKDDLTETFLESKCDATAAIRAWNKKMMMCNMRSPGRNAFFTKVKNHFVRFFILAKIASTDRKRKSVAEEAVDRRSDVSDDSSKEVFPPGWKVLQESYDSLLRNLPQFFVQDESRTHEPKLVLGLDEAHRLHCESSPCAAILCGTINKFSLHPLHRKDSIWVAFVSTSRVDFAPSQYMDPSLRIFRGRESLFPPYTDLGWDQFADRLMDITPSNAAKFNHIAHFGRPLWTSLKHAHSVDDILEVAAAKLSGGRNADPYDHKLALLAQRFGLQISLGHRESVAYAESAVANHMRVCVSGSLDNRASYPSEPMLSCAAAQALHAYPEFLNGCLQVLRGKVDNGMIDRGDHGELAGRLLWLLGKDFYVRSKEHSTHAFLLRDDGIYTWETAELKDCSMIPVVDFLRYVFGDQVWSKAGKKAKDLFAGARLNFSHWVSMDAQIGNPAHSKDRMGTPEWTLRHWCRSSAVQCCHNQTLIDKVIPIYFDDDSLNNSTDRVSHIYISDKATPSSNRSQLSYITRKGLAIDDMKSTLGLPYIAILLDMGMEKPAFSATLEQQCSSRLRTRSNAEVPSLRIYAAGMHAQTFPFLEKRNATLAILQDLVRPKLAPMDRPSAISLRNQVLYGRTHDKDYMEWERGQ
;
A
#
# COMPACT_ATOMS: atom_id res chain seq x y z
N MET A 1 -18.80 42.32 4.53
CA MET A 1 -19.54 42.48 5.80
C MET A 1 -20.51 41.34 5.97
N SER A 2 -20.19 40.37 6.84
CA SER A 2 -21.14 39.71 7.74
C SER A 2 -20.29 38.92 8.72
N ALA A 3 -20.08 39.48 9.91
CA ALA A 3 -19.54 38.74 11.04
C ALA A 3 -20.42 37.50 11.25
N HIS A 4 -19.82 36.30 11.28
CA HIS A 4 -20.54 35.14 11.77
C HIS A 4 -20.96 35.46 13.22
N PRO A 5 -22.27 35.38 13.58
CA PRO A 5 -22.65 35.43 14.97
C PRO A 5 -22.01 34.22 15.66
N ALA A 6 -21.26 34.48 16.73
CA ALA A 6 -20.76 33.44 17.63
C ALA A 6 -21.96 32.56 18.03
N THR A 7 -21.86 31.25 17.80
CA THR A 7 -22.93 30.33 18.19
C THR A 7 -22.86 30.17 19.71
N PRO A 8 -23.91 30.51 20.49
CA PRO A 8 -23.86 30.41 21.95
C PRO A 8 -23.56 28.99 22.41
N LEU A 9 -22.82 28.84 23.51
CA LEU A 9 -22.62 27.56 24.19
C LEU A 9 -23.98 26.92 24.49
N ALA A 10 -24.26 25.76 23.88
CA ALA A 10 -25.52 25.04 24.09
C ALA A 10 -25.65 24.58 25.56
N ARG A 11 -26.82 24.81 26.15
CA ARG A 11 -27.12 24.43 27.54
C ARG A 11 -28.00 23.19 27.58
N ALA A 12 -27.60 22.20 28.37
CA ALA A 12 -28.38 21.02 28.71
C ALA A 12 -29.43 21.37 29.78
N ALA A 13 -30.40 20.47 29.97
CA ALA A 13 -31.35 20.56 31.07
C ALA A 13 -30.62 20.70 32.41
N ASP A 14 -31.17 21.53 33.29
CA ASP A 14 -30.65 21.69 34.63
C ASP A 14 -30.99 20.46 35.46
N LEU A 15 -30.00 19.89 36.14
CA LEU A 15 -30.15 18.65 36.89
C LEU A 15 -30.07 18.87 38.41
N TRP A 16 -29.92 20.12 38.85
CA TRP A 16 -29.78 20.46 40.25
C TRP A 16 -30.80 21.52 40.64
N SER A 17 -31.36 21.37 41.83
CA SER A 17 -32.19 22.39 42.48
C SER A 17 -31.36 23.60 42.92
N ASP A 18 -32.02 24.71 43.24
CA ASP A 18 -31.35 25.93 43.71
C ASP A 18 -30.51 25.68 44.98
N GLU A 19 -30.99 24.86 45.91
CA GLU A 19 -30.27 24.49 47.13
C GLU A 19 -29.03 23.64 46.85
N GLU A 20 -29.11 22.72 45.87
CA GLU A 20 -27.96 21.92 45.44
C GLU A 20 -26.94 22.78 44.70
N HIS A 21 -27.39 23.77 43.92
CA HIS A 21 -26.52 24.75 43.31
C HIS A 21 -25.68 25.48 44.34
N GLN A 22 -26.31 26.00 45.40
CA GLN A 22 -25.63 26.72 46.48
C GLN A 22 -24.64 25.82 47.26
N LYS A 23 -25.03 24.59 47.59
CA LYS A 23 -24.14 23.63 48.27
C LYS A 23 -22.90 23.31 47.45
N LEU A 24 -23.07 23.07 46.15
CA LEU A 24 -21.98 22.74 45.24
C LEU A 24 -21.06 23.95 44.97
N ASP A 25 -21.63 25.15 44.83
CA ASP A 25 -20.84 26.39 44.70
C ASP A 25 -20.01 26.65 45.97
N ALA A 26 -20.57 26.42 47.16
CA ALA A 26 -19.85 26.53 48.43
C ALA A 26 -18.67 25.55 48.54
N LEU A 27 -18.82 24.31 48.05
CA LEU A 27 -17.74 23.30 48.04
C LEU A 27 -16.60 23.70 47.10
N VAL A 28 -16.94 24.16 45.88
CA VAL A 28 -15.96 24.63 44.90
C VAL A 28 -15.23 25.87 45.42
N ASN A 29 -15.95 26.84 45.99
CA ASN A 29 -15.37 28.07 46.57
C ASN A 29 -14.48 27.78 47.78
N LYS A 30 -14.85 26.82 48.63
CA LYS A 30 -14.04 26.39 49.77
C LYS A 30 -12.69 25.82 49.34
N GLU A 31 -12.68 24.92 48.36
CA GLU A 31 -11.43 24.34 47.84
C GLU A 31 -10.59 25.34 47.02
N LEU A 32 -11.22 26.32 46.37
CA LEU A 32 -10.50 27.44 45.74
C LEU A 32 -9.81 28.35 46.76
N GLY A 33 -10.44 28.57 47.92
CA GLY A 33 -9.91 29.42 48.99
C GLY A 33 -8.65 28.88 49.68
N GLU A 34 -8.36 27.59 49.55
CA GLU A 34 -7.15 26.96 50.10
C GLU A 34 -5.88 27.28 49.27
N TYR A 35 -6.03 27.87 48.08
CA TYR A 35 -4.91 28.35 47.27
C TYR A 35 -4.49 29.77 47.70
N GLN A 36 -3.32 29.92 48.33
CA GLN A 36 -2.82 31.15 48.99
C GLN A 36 -2.64 32.41 48.11
N ARG A 37 -2.90 32.33 46.80
CA ARG A 37 -3.08 33.48 45.90
C ARG A 37 -4.18 33.15 44.89
N PRO A 38 -5.19 34.02 44.67
CA PRO A 38 -6.07 33.85 43.53
C PRO A 38 -5.22 33.93 42.26
N PRO A 39 -5.34 32.98 41.31
CA PRO A 39 -4.53 32.98 40.10
C PRO A 39 -4.83 34.23 39.29
N SER A 40 -3.89 35.18 39.28
CA SER A 40 -4.03 36.47 38.60
C SER A 40 -3.74 36.43 37.10
N SER A 41 -3.66 35.23 36.50
CA SER A 41 -3.64 35.03 35.05
C SER A 41 -4.65 33.94 34.68
N GLY A 42 -5.39 34.15 33.58
CA GLY A 42 -6.45 33.26 33.11
C GLY A 42 -6.03 31.79 32.87
N ASP A 43 -4.72 31.52 32.85
CA ASP A 43 -4.10 30.20 32.63
C ASP A 43 -4.40 29.19 33.74
N MET A 44 -4.49 29.64 34.99
CA MET A 44 -4.69 28.76 36.15
C MET A 44 -6.18 28.54 36.48
N VAL A 45 -7.06 29.45 36.07
CA VAL A 45 -8.51 29.37 36.35
C VAL A 45 -9.16 28.23 35.56
N LEU A 46 -8.82 28.05 34.28
CA LEU A 46 -9.45 27.01 33.45
C LEU A 46 -9.05 25.58 33.87
N LEU A 47 -7.79 25.40 34.23
CA LEU A 47 -7.21 24.11 34.63
C LEU A 47 -7.55 23.72 36.07
N ALA A 48 -7.82 24.67 36.97
CA ALA A 48 -8.23 24.37 38.34
C ALA A 48 -9.76 24.30 38.49
N LEU A 49 -10.52 25.22 37.88
CA LEU A 49 -11.94 25.36 38.17
C LEU A 49 -12.81 24.26 37.56
N LEU A 50 -12.62 23.93 36.28
CA LEU A 50 -13.45 22.91 35.63
C LEU A 50 -13.31 21.51 36.29
N PRO A 51 -12.09 21.06 36.68
CA PRO A 51 -11.93 19.86 37.50
C PRO A 51 -12.59 19.94 38.87
N LEU A 52 -12.53 21.08 39.55
CA LEU A 52 -13.19 21.28 40.83
C LEU A 52 -14.72 21.20 40.69
N VAL A 53 -15.29 21.89 39.70
CA VAL A 53 -16.73 21.83 39.40
C VAL A 53 -17.15 20.40 39.05
N ALA A 54 -16.38 19.71 38.21
CA ALA A 54 -16.66 18.32 37.84
C ALA A 54 -16.53 17.34 39.03
N LYS A 55 -15.55 17.56 39.92
CA LYS A 55 -15.30 16.74 41.13
C LYS A 55 -16.46 16.77 42.11
N HIS A 56 -17.06 17.95 42.33
CA HIS A 56 -18.14 18.10 43.30
C HIS A 56 -19.52 17.78 42.71
N CYS A 57 -19.68 17.81 41.39
CA CYS A 57 -20.88 17.30 40.74
C CYS A 57 -20.98 15.77 40.91
N ALA A 58 -22.20 15.25 41.10
CA ALA A 58 -22.43 13.81 41.29
C ALA A 58 -21.65 12.97 40.25
N ALA A 59 -20.90 11.99 40.75
CA ALA A 59 -19.94 11.22 39.97
C ALA A 59 -20.57 10.65 38.70
N GLY A 60 -20.12 11.15 37.53
CA GLY A 60 -20.54 10.64 36.23
C GLY A 60 -21.54 11.49 35.44
N ILE A 61 -21.92 12.69 35.91
CA ILE A 61 -22.81 13.60 35.17
C ILE A 61 -22.02 14.61 34.33
N ILE A 62 -20.97 15.21 34.90
CA ILE A 62 -20.02 16.08 34.20
C ILE A 62 -18.74 15.29 33.96
N ASP A 63 -18.28 15.20 32.71
CA ASP A 63 -17.09 14.41 32.33
C ASP A 63 -16.12 15.25 31.50
N LEU A 64 -15.01 15.63 32.10
CA LEU A 64 -13.96 16.41 31.44
C LEU A 64 -13.27 15.64 30.31
N ARG A 65 -13.46 14.32 30.21
CA ARG A 65 -13.00 13.53 29.06
C ARG A 65 -13.85 13.80 27.81
N CYS A 66 -15.08 14.28 27.96
CA CYS A 66 -15.93 14.77 26.87
C CYS A 66 -15.55 16.19 26.40
N PHE A 67 -14.65 16.85 27.11
CA PHE A 67 -14.03 18.10 26.69
C PHE A 67 -12.94 17.81 25.64
N GLU A 68 -13.43 17.43 24.46
CA GLU A 68 -12.61 17.04 23.32
C GLU A 68 -11.99 18.25 22.63
N VAL A 69 -10.87 18.02 21.93
CA VAL A 69 -10.11 19.06 21.20
C VAL A 69 -11.01 19.82 20.22
N GLU A 70 -12.03 19.16 19.66
CA GLU A 70 -13.01 19.75 18.75
C GLU A 70 -13.89 20.82 19.42
N ASN A 71 -14.41 20.54 20.63
CA ASN A 71 -15.17 21.52 21.42
C ASN A 71 -14.29 22.67 21.91
N MET A 72 -13.00 22.41 22.16
CA MET A 72 -12.01 23.45 22.49
C MET A 72 -11.67 24.34 21.30
N MET A 73 -11.52 23.75 20.10
CA MET A 73 -11.26 24.48 18.87
C MET A 73 -12.47 25.35 18.47
N LYS A 74 -13.69 24.85 18.70
CA LYS A 74 -14.95 25.50 18.33
C LYS A 74 -15.45 26.53 19.35
N TYR A 75 -15.37 26.24 20.66
CA TYR A 75 -15.98 27.07 21.72
C TYR A 75 -15.00 27.55 22.79
N GLY A 76 -13.69 27.32 22.62
CA GLY A 76 -12.70 27.57 23.67
C GLY A 76 -12.67 29.01 24.19
N ALA A 77 -12.90 30.01 23.33
CA ALA A 77 -12.95 31.41 23.75
C ALA A 77 -14.20 31.74 24.58
N ASP A 78 -15.37 31.26 24.16
CA ASP A 78 -16.64 31.48 24.88
C ASP A 78 -16.67 30.74 26.21
N LEU A 79 -16.07 29.55 26.28
CA LEU A 79 -15.95 28.83 27.54
C LEU A 79 -15.04 29.56 28.53
N VAL A 80 -13.92 30.13 28.07
CA VAL A 80 -13.04 30.93 28.92
C VAL A 80 -13.81 32.12 29.51
N ILE A 81 -14.64 32.78 28.71
CA ILE A 81 -15.49 33.90 29.15
C ILE A 81 -16.49 33.44 30.22
N GLU A 82 -17.19 32.33 29.98
CA GLU A 82 -18.19 31.82 30.92
C GLU A 82 -17.55 31.33 32.24
N VAL A 83 -16.35 30.75 32.15
CA VAL A 83 -15.52 30.35 33.30
C VAL A 83 -15.06 31.56 34.12
N HIS A 84 -14.65 32.66 33.48
CA HIS A 84 -14.26 33.90 34.18
C HIS A 84 -15.47 34.53 34.88
N LYS A 85 -16.63 34.62 34.21
CA LYS A 85 -17.86 35.12 34.83
C LYS A 85 -18.28 34.30 36.04
N ALA A 86 -18.21 32.97 35.93
CA ALA A 86 -18.57 32.07 37.03
C ALA A 86 -17.65 32.25 38.25
N LEU A 87 -16.36 32.51 38.01
CA LEU A 87 -15.40 32.80 39.07
C LEU A 87 -15.66 34.16 39.73
N GLU A 88 -15.92 35.22 38.96
CA GLU A 88 -16.24 36.56 39.48
C GLU A 88 -17.52 36.56 40.34
N LEU A 89 -18.51 35.77 39.93
CA LEU A 89 -19.80 35.65 40.63
C LEU A 89 -19.76 34.63 41.78
N GLY A 90 -18.69 33.83 41.88
CA GLY A 90 -18.60 32.70 42.82
C GLY A 90 -19.68 31.64 42.61
N SER A 91 -20.29 31.57 41.42
CA SER A 91 -21.36 30.62 41.09
C SER A 91 -21.08 29.89 39.78
N TYR A 92 -21.16 28.56 39.86
CA TYR A 92 -20.81 27.66 38.76
C TYR A 92 -22.05 27.00 38.15
N ARG A 93 -23.24 27.59 38.37
CA ARG A 93 -24.51 27.09 37.82
C ARG A 93 -24.49 26.97 36.31
N GLU A 94 -24.05 28.02 35.63
CA GLU A 94 -24.08 28.05 34.17
C GLU A 94 -23.01 27.14 33.55
N ILE A 95 -21.87 26.93 34.22
CA ILE A 95 -20.89 25.92 33.83
C ILE A 95 -21.50 24.51 33.87
N ARG A 96 -22.23 24.19 34.95
CA ARG A 96 -22.84 22.86 35.14
C ARG A 96 -23.92 22.53 34.11
N LYS A 97 -24.50 23.56 33.48
CA LYS A 97 -25.53 23.44 32.43
C LYS A 97 -24.93 23.32 31.03
N LEU A 98 -23.62 23.40 30.84
CA LEU A 98 -23.02 23.30 29.52
C LEU A 98 -23.16 21.89 28.94
N ALA A 99 -23.82 21.77 27.78
CA ALA A 99 -24.06 20.49 27.12
C ALA A 99 -22.75 19.78 26.73
N ILE A 100 -21.72 20.56 26.39
CA ILE A 100 -20.38 20.06 26.04
C ILE A 100 -19.64 19.40 27.22
N LEU A 101 -20.13 19.56 28.45
CA LEU A 101 -19.56 18.97 29.65
C LEU A 101 -20.34 17.73 30.15
N ARG A 102 -21.46 17.37 29.50
CA ARG A 102 -22.31 16.22 29.87
C ARG A 102 -21.79 14.93 29.24
N ARG A 103 -21.92 13.79 29.96
CA ARG A 103 -21.65 12.46 29.40
C ARG A 103 -22.67 12.09 28.31
N PRO A 104 -22.25 11.47 27.19
CA PRO A 104 -23.19 10.81 26.28
C PRO A 104 -23.90 9.64 27.00
N THR A 105 -25.18 9.43 26.70
CA THR A 105 -25.96 8.29 27.21
C THR A 105 -25.37 6.95 26.76
N ALA A 106 -25.48 5.93 27.62
CA ALA A 106 -24.89 4.61 27.41
C ALA A 106 -25.30 3.97 26.06
N PRO A 107 -24.39 3.20 25.41
CA PRO A 107 -24.70 2.54 24.15
C PRO A 107 -25.79 1.47 24.31
N SER A 108 -26.64 1.33 23.29
CA SER A 108 -27.69 0.30 23.24
C SER A 108 -27.09 -1.13 23.30
N ALA A 109 -27.87 -2.12 23.73
CA ALA A 109 -27.44 -3.53 23.77
C ALA A 109 -26.95 -4.07 22.41
N ARG A 110 -27.45 -3.51 21.30
CA ARG A 110 -26.99 -3.83 19.92
C ARG A 110 -25.58 -3.32 19.65
N THR A 111 -25.19 -2.20 20.25
CA THR A 111 -23.85 -1.60 20.21
C THR A 111 -22.85 -2.37 21.08
N ALA A 112 -23.30 -2.94 22.21
CA ALA A 112 -22.45 -3.76 23.09
C ALA A 112 -21.99 -5.07 22.43
N LEU A 113 -22.86 -5.72 21.63
CA LEU A 113 -22.53 -6.94 20.89
C LEU A 113 -21.59 -6.69 19.70
N THR A 114 -21.73 -5.56 19.00
CA THR A 114 -20.78 -5.15 17.94
C THR A 114 -19.41 -4.85 18.53
N ASN A 115 -19.36 -4.13 19.66
CA ASN A 115 -18.12 -3.83 20.38
C ASN A 115 -17.34 -5.08 20.82
N LEU A 116 -18.02 -6.18 21.19
CA LEU A 116 -17.37 -7.43 21.56
C LEU A 116 -16.70 -8.13 20.36
N HIS A 117 -17.36 -8.13 19.20
CA HIS A 117 -16.81 -8.70 17.97
C HIS A 117 -15.63 -7.86 17.45
N ASP A 118 -15.76 -6.54 17.45
CA ASP A 118 -14.70 -5.61 17.06
C ASP A 118 -13.50 -5.69 18.01
N HIS A 119 -13.75 -5.88 19.31
CA HIS A 119 -12.68 -6.07 20.30
C HIS A 119 -11.89 -7.37 20.06
N ARG A 120 -12.57 -8.46 19.71
CA ARG A 120 -11.92 -9.73 19.39
C ARG A 120 -11.03 -9.62 18.15
N GLN A 121 -11.57 -9.05 17.06
CA GLN A 121 -10.81 -8.81 15.83
C GLN A 121 -9.59 -7.91 16.07
N LEU A 122 -9.73 -6.90 16.94
CA LEU A 122 -8.63 -6.01 17.29
C LEU A 122 -7.49 -6.76 18.02
N LEU A 123 -7.82 -7.62 18.98
CA LEU A 123 -6.83 -8.44 19.70
C LEU A 123 -6.13 -9.44 18.76
N GLU A 124 -6.86 -10.01 17.82
CA GLU A 124 -6.36 -10.89 16.77
C GLU A 124 -5.36 -10.18 15.84
N ARG A 125 -5.70 -8.98 15.37
CA ARG A 125 -4.80 -8.13 14.57
C ARG A 125 -3.58 -7.68 15.35
N GLN A 126 -3.74 -7.39 16.64
CA GLN A 126 -2.62 -7.05 17.52
C GLN A 126 -1.65 -8.22 17.66
N LYS A 127 -2.14 -9.44 17.90
CA LYS A 127 -1.31 -10.65 17.93
C LYS A 127 -0.56 -10.84 16.60
N SER A 128 -1.27 -10.70 15.49
CA SER A 128 -0.69 -10.76 14.14
C SER A 128 0.45 -9.76 13.95
N PHE A 129 0.25 -8.51 14.40
CA PHE A 129 1.25 -7.45 14.31
C PHE A 129 2.48 -7.68 15.21
N MET A 130 2.36 -8.48 16.27
CA MET A 130 3.47 -8.80 17.18
C MET A 130 4.33 -9.99 16.74
N ASN A 131 3.92 -10.74 15.70
CA ASN A 131 4.70 -11.87 15.21
C ASN A 131 6.14 -11.44 14.86
N PRO A 132 7.16 -12.32 14.99
CA PRO A 132 8.53 -11.97 14.66
C PRO A 132 8.67 -11.36 13.25
N PHE A 133 9.35 -10.22 13.17
CA PHE A 133 9.62 -9.57 11.88
C PHE A 133 10.61 -10.41 11.06
N ARG A 134 10.38 -10.53 9.75
CA ARG A 134 11.27 -11.23 8.81
C ARG A 134 11.58 -10.34 7.62
N GLY A 135 12.78 -10.50 7.07
CA GLY A 135 13.27 -9.73 5.92
C GLY A 135 14.21 -8.59 6.31
N ARG A 136 14.67 -7.84 5.31
CA ARG A 136 15.67 -6.77 5.44
C ARG A 136 15.14 -5.37 5.12
N ALA A 137 13.82 -5.20 5.04
CA ALA A 137 13.22 -3.91 4.68
C ALA A 137 13.63 -2.81 5.66
N THR A 138 13.69 -3.11 6.97
CA THR A 138 14.16 -2.17 7.99
C THR A 138 15.63 -1.81 7.84
N ASP A 139 16.48 -2.75 7.38
CA ASP A 139 17.87 -2.47 7.05
C ASP A 139 17.97 -1.49 5.87
N GLY A 140 17.20 -1.76 4.81
CA GLY A 140 17.13 -0.89 3.63
C GLY A 140 16.62 0.51 3.97
N PHE A 141 15.59 0.62 4.82
CA PHE A 141 15.05 1.92 5.22
C PHE A 141 16.03 2.70 6.12
N TYR A 142 16.74 2.01 7.02
CA TYR A 142 17.81 2.63 7.80
C TYR A 142 18.90 3.20 6.89
N GLN A 143 19.38 2.42 5.92
CA GLN A 143 20.38 2.86 4.93
C GLN A 143 19.87 4.03 4.08
N TYR A 144 18.60 4.00 3.68
CA TYR A 144 17.94 5.07 2.95
C TYR A 144 17.94 6.39 3.74
N LEU A 145 17.60 6.36 5.03
CA LEU A 145 17.62 7.56 5.89
C LEU A 145 19.05 8.09 6.09
N THR A 146 20.03 7.19 6.28
CA THR A 146 21.45 7.56 6.41
C THR A 146 21.93 8.27 5.15
N TYR A 147 21.73 7.67 3.98
CA TYR A 147 22.12 8.22 2.68
C TYR A 147 21.43 9.57 2.41
N ASN A 148 20.15 9.69 2.73
CA ASN A 148 19.43 10.94 2.53
C ASN A 148 19.90 12.05 3.47
N ASN A 149 20.37 11.72 4.68
CA ASN A 149 20.92 12.70 5.60
C ASN A 149 22.28 13.22 5.09
N GLU A 150 23.12 12.33 4.55
CA GLU A 150 24.35 12.73 3.85
C GLU A 150 24.03 13.70 2.71
N LEU A 151 23.05 13.36 1.86
CA LEU A 151 22.64 14.21 0.75
C LEU A 151 22.09 15.57 1.22
N PHE A 152 21.31 15.61 2.29
CA PHE A 152 20.78 16.86 2.86
C PHE A 152 21.89 17.80 3.36
N CYS A 153 22.99 17.22 3.83
CA CYS A 153 24.14 17.96 4.35
C CYS A 153 25.04 18.53 3.25
N ARG A 154 24.94 18.06 2.00
CA ARG A 154 25.70 18.57 0.86
C ARG A 154 25.13 19.91 0.37
N GLU A 155 25.99 20.80 -0.11
CA GLU A 155 25.59 22.12 -0.62
C GLU A 155 25.09 22.09 -2.07
N GLU A 156 25.51 21.07 -2.85
CA GLU A 156 25.26 20.96 -4.30
C GLU A 156 23.78 20.76 -4.68
N ARG A 157 22.99 20.10 -3.81
CA ARG A 157 21.56 19.85 -4.04
C ARG A 157 20.77 20.21 -2.79
N ARG A 158 19.88 21.19 -2.93
CA ARG A 158 19.05 21.66 -1.81
C ARG A 158 17.81 20.77 -1.70
N TYR A 159 17.71 19.97 -0.65
CA TYR A 159 16.48 19.24 -0.33
C TYR A 159 15.57 20.10 0.55
N TYR A 160 14.25 19.96 0.37
CA TYR A 160 13.29 20.82 1.05
C TYR A 160 13.28 20.60 2.58
N GLY A 161 13.27 19.38 3.08
CA GLY A 161 13.30 19.11 4.52
C GLY A 161 13.60 17.65 4.82
N LYS A 162 13.92 17.32 6.08
CA LYS A 162 14.20 15.94 6.51
C LYS A 162 12.91 15.17 6.73
N PHE A 163 12.19 14.94 5.63
CA PHE A 163 11.05 14.05 5.60
C PHE A 163 11.04 13.21 4.34
N CYS A 164 10.43 12.04 4.44
CA CYS A 164 10.32 11.09 3.33
C CYS A 164 8.94 10.45 3.32
N SER A 165 8.56 9.88 2.18
CA SER A 165 7.32 9.10 2.04
C SER A 165 7.65 7.62 1.97
N VAL A 166 6.92 6.79 2.72
CA VAL A 166 6.93 5.33 2.60
C VAL A 166 5.62 4.93 1.93
N VAL A 167 5.68 4.50 0.67
CA VAL A 167 4.50 4.26 -0.16
C VAL A 167 4.45 2.81 -0.62
N GLN A 168 3.38 2.10 -0.26
CA GLN A 168 3.13 0.74 -0.73
C GLN A 168 1.68 0.31 -0.43
N SER A 169 1.15 -0.69 -1.12
CA SER A 169 -0.18 -1.22 -0.81
C SER A 169 -0.31 -1.82 0.60
N SER A 170 -1.56 -2.02 1.04
CA SER A 170 -1.89 -2.63 2.34
C SER A 170 -1.25 -4.02 2.52
N GLY A 171 -0.80 -4.35 3.73
CA GLY A 171 -0.31 -5.70 4.04
C GLY A 171 1.14 -6.01 3.66
N THR A 172 1.88 -5.04 3.11
CA THR A 172 3.32 -5.16 2.79
C THR A 172 4.25 -4.90 3.97
N GLY A 173 3.70 -4.55 5.14
CA GLY A 173 4.50 -4.32 6.35
C GLY A 173 4.95 -2.86 6.57
N LYS A 174 4.36 -1.88 5.87
CA LYS A 174 4.62 -0.43 6.06
C LYS A 174 4.69 0.04 7.53
N SER A 175 3.63 -0.21 8.30
CA SER A 175 3.59 0.20 9.71
C SER A 175 4.66 -0.53 10.52
N ARG A 176 4.90 -1.80 10.18
CA ARG A 176 5.90 -2.64 10.85
C ARG A 176 7.34 -2.18 10.54
N LEU A 177 7.61 -1.71 9.33
CA LEU A 177 8.90 -1.14 8.91
C LEU A 177 9.34 -0.05 9.88
N ILE A 178 8.46 0.92 10.16
CA ILE A 178 8.79 2.04 11.05
C ILE A 178 9.01 1.55 12.48
N THR A 179 8.13 0.70 12.99
CA THR A 179 8.24 0.21 14.37
C THR A 179 9.51 -0.62 14.58
N GLU A 180 9.95 -1.37 13.58
CA GLU A 180 11.14 -2.24 13.68
C GLU A 180 12.47 -1.47 13.68
N LEU A 181 12.47 -0.17 13.31
CA LEU A 181 13.66 0.68 13.49
C LEU A 181 14.10 0.76 14.95
N CYS A 182 13.20 0.51 15.91
CA CYS A 182 13.55 0.50 17.33
C CYS A 182 14.63 -0.54 17.69
N ASN A 183 14.76 -1.61 16.88
CA ASN A 183 15.77 -2.66 17.02
C ASN A 183 17.15 -2.24 16.46
N LYS A 184 17.29 -0.99 16.00
CA LYS A 184 18.54 -0.41 15.47
C LYS A 184 19.06 0.75 16.34
N ASP A 185 18.69 0.75 17.62
CA ASP A 185 19.01 1.82 18.57
C ASP A 185 18.59 3.22 18.05
N VAL A 186 17.50 3.30 17.28
CA VAL A 186 16.87 4.54 16.81
C VAL A 186 15.68 4.86 17.71
N LEU A 187 15.50 6.11 18.14
CA LEU A 187 14.27 6.56 18.79
C LEU A 187 13.13 6.60 17.76
N VAL A 188 12.09 5.80 17.95
CA VAL A 188 10.92 5.75 17.06
C VAL A 188 9.65 6.27 17.74
N LEU A 189 9.12 7.41 17.27
CA LEU A 189 7.79 7.88 17.63
C LEU A 189 6.81 7.62 16.48
N TYR A 190 6.16 6.47 16.52
CA TYR A 190 5.09 6.13 15.58
C TYR A 190 3.78 6.79 16.00
N MET A 191 2.99 7.31 15.06
CA MET A 191 1.68 7.94 15.22
C MET A 191 0.78 7.51 14.07
N ASN A 192 -0.38 6.93 14.34
CA ASN A 192 -1.33 6.46 13.33
C ASN A 192 -2.54 7.40 13.28
N ILE A 193 -2.73 8.06 12.14
CA ILE A 193 -3.73 9.12 11.96
C ILE A 193 -4.92 8.68 11.09
N ARG A 194 -5.24 7.38 11.10
CA ARG A 194 -6.40 6.80 10.40
C ARG A 194 -7.72 7.43 10.82
N ASP A 195 -8.76 7.17 10.05
CA ASP A 195 -10.13 7.59 10.37
C ASP A 195 -10.64 7.02 11.70
N GLU A 196 -11.47 7.76 12.43
CA GLU A 196 -12.04 7.31 13.70
C GLU A 196 -12.93 6.06 13.52
N MET A 197 -13.56 5.92 12.36
CA MET A 197 -14.39 4.77 12.01
C MET A 197 -13.60 3.58 11.45
N ASP A 198 -12.29 3.73 11.21
CA ASP A 198 -11.45 2.64 10.70
C ASP A 198 -10.98 1.73 11.85
N ALA A 199 -11.59 0.55 11.94
CA ALA A 199 -11.26 -0.49 12.91
C ALA A 199 -9.95 -1.26 12.60
N GLY A 200 -9.17 -0.86 11.58
CA GLY A 200 -7.91 -1.49 11.23
C GLY A 200 -6.82 -1.35 12.32
N PHE A 201 -5.70 -2.05 12.11
CA PHE A 201 -4.56 -2.06 13.03
C PHE A 201 -3.28 -1.62 12.30
N PRO A 202 -2.37 -0.83 12.92
CA PRO A 202 -2.41 -0.28 14.28
C PRO A 202 -3.60 0.68 14.55
N PRO A 203 -4.11 0.78 15.80
CA PRO A 203 -5.20 1.68 16.14
C PRO A 203 -4.83 3.15 15.96
N ARG A 204 -5.84 4.00 15.81
CA ARG A 204 -5.70 5.46 15.75
C ARG A 204 -5.09 6.03 17.04
N ASP A 205 -4.18 6.99 16.89
CA ASP A 205 -3.77 7.88 17.97
C ASP A 205 -4.61 9.15 17.90
N ASP A 206 -5.63 9.23 18.76
CA ASP A 206 -6.67 10.25 18.65
C ASP A 206 -6.14 11.68 18.68
N PHE A 207 -5.20 11.98 19.57
CA PHE A 207 -4.70 13.34 19.70
C PHE A 207 -3.92 13.80 18.46
N PRO A 208 -2.86 13.11 18.00
CA PRO A 208 -2.20 13.45 16.73
C PRO A 208 -3.15 13.51 15.54
N ALA A 209 -4.07 12.54 15.42
CA ALA A 209 -5.04 12.49 14.33
C ALA A 209 -5.92 13.73 14.31
N ARG A 210 -6.58 14.05 15.44
CA ARG A 210 -7.48 15.21 15.57
C ARG A 210 -6.77 16.54 15.27
N VAL A 211 -5.54 16.70 15.74
CA VAL A 211 -4.78 17.94 15.51
C VAL A 211 -4.42 18.12 14.03
N LEU A 212 -4.03 17.03 13.36
CA LEU A 212 -3.50 17.09 12.00
C LEU A 212 -4.57 16.97 10.91
N THR A 213 -5.64 16.20 11.11
CA THR A 213 -6.60 15.86 10.04
C THR A 213 -7.99 16.50 10.18
N GLU A 214 -8.35 17.05 11.34
CA GLU A 214 -9.68 17.64 11.57
C GLU A 214 -9.65 19.18 11.49
N ASN A 215 -10.80 19.78 11.19
CA ASN A 215 -10.96 21.24 11.06
C ASN A 215 -9.89 21.87 10.14
N THR A 216 -9.71 21.27 8.96
CA THR A 216 -8.71 21.64 7.94
C THR A 216 -9.15 22.76 7.01
N THR A 217 -10.37 23.29 7.19
CA THR A 217 -10.94 24.44 6.47
C THR A 217 -10.58 25.79 7.08
N VAL A 218 -9.59 25.84 7.97
CA VAL A 218 -9.10 27.06 8.62
C VAL A 218 -8.09 27.81 7.75
N THR A 219 -7.85 29.09 8.07
CA THR A 219 -6.82 29.90 7.42
C THR A 219 -5.44 29.26 7.52
N VAL A 220 -4.59 29.52 6.53
CA VAL A 220 -3.18 29.07 6.46
C VAL A 220 -2.42 29.39 7.75
N GLU A 221 -2.57 30.60 8.28
CA GLU A 221 -1.90 31.08 9.48
C GLU A 221 -2.34 30.29 10.71
N ALA A 222 -3.65 30.04 10.85
CA ALA A 222 -4.20 29.27 11.94
C ALA A 222 -3.76 27.80 11.91
N TYR A 223 -3.73 27.18 10.72
CA TYR A 223 -3.22 25.81 10.59
C TYR A 223 -1.71 25.74 10.81
N THR A 224 -0.95 26.74 10.35
CA THR A 224 0.50 26.86 10.62
C THR A 224 0.79 26.95 12.11
N ALA A 225 0.07 27.81 12.83
CA ALA A 225 0.20 27.96 14.27
C ALA A 225 -0.18 26.65 15.00
N ARG A 226 -1.19 25.93 14.49
CA ARG A 226 -1.59 24.61 15.00
C ARG A 226 -0.47 23.58 14.83
N CYS A 227 0.11 23.47 13.64
CA CYS A 227 1.23 22.57 13.39
C CYS A 227 2.46 22.93 14.25
N CYS A 228 2.76 24.22 14.41
CA CYS A 228 3.86 24.66 15.28
C CYS A 228 3.62 24.28 16.74
N ALA A 229 2.41 24.55 17.27
CA ALA A 229 2.04 24.17 18.63
C ALA A 229 2.11 22.65 18.83
N PHE A 230 1.74 21.86 17.83
CA PHE A 230 1.87 20.40 17.86
C PHE A 230 3.32 19.96 17.99
N TRP A 231 4.21 20.45 17.14
CA TRP A 231 5.63 20.11 17.18
C TRP A 231 6.32 20.60 18.46
N ILE A 232 6.02 21.81 18.93
CA ILE A 232 6.52 22.33 20.22
C ILE A 232 6.12 21.40 21.36
N ALA A 233 4.83 21.06 21.46
CA ALA A 233 4.34 20.16 22.49
C ALA A 233 5.03 18.79 22.42
N LEU A 234 5.22 18.27 21.20
CA LEU A 234 5.89 17.00 20.97
C LEU A 234 7.36 17.02 21.43
N PHE A 235 8.13 18.05 21.03
CA PHE A 235 9.55 18.15 21.37
C PHE A 235 9.77 18.42 22.86
N ASP A 236 8.95 19.26 23.49
CA ASP A 236 9.02 19.48 24.93
C ASP A 236 8.68 18.21 25.71
N THR A 237 7.62 17.48 25.33
CA THR A 237 7.30 16.21 25.98
C THR A 237 8.37 15.14 25.72
N LEU A 238 8.93 15.06 24.50
CA LEU A 238 10.04 14.15 24.20
C LEU A 238 11.25 14.43 25.09
N LYS A 239 11.61 15.71 25.26
CA LYS A 239 12.73 16.14 26.11
C LYS A 239 12.51 15.66 27.55
N ASP A 240 11.35 15.97 28.12
CA ASP A 240 11.05 15.63 29.51
C ASP A 240 11.05 14.11 29.73
N ASP A 241 10.37 13.35 28.86
CA ASP A 241 10.27 11.88 28.96
C ASP A 241 11.62 11.18 28.71
N LEU A 242 12.45 11.68 27.79
CA LEU A 242 13.77 11.12 27.53
C LEU A 242 14.76 11.45 28.66
N THR A 243 14.67 12.64 29.27
CA THR A 243 15.45 12.96 30.48
C THR A 243 15.11 12.01 31.62
N GLU A 244 13.82 11.79 31.89
CA GLU A 244 13.35 10.82 32.90
C GLU A 244 13.88 9.41 32.60
N THR A 245 13.67 8.94 31.37
CA THR A 245 14.11 7.59 30.95
C THR A 245 15.63 7.42 31.02
N PHE A 246 16.40 8.48 30.72
CA PHE A 246 17.86 8.47 30.80
C PHE A 246 18.34 8.31 32.24
N LEU A 247 17.73 9.03 33.18
CA LEU A 247 18.04 8.94 34.61
C LEU A 247 17.68 7.55 35.16
N GLU A 248 16.50 7.03 34.83
CA GLU A 248 16.07 5.67 35.20
C GLU A 248 16.99 4.58 34.65
N SER A 249 17.56 4.81 33.48
CA SER A 249 18.50 3.90 32.81
C SER A 249 19.95 4.08 33.27
N LYS A 250 20.17 4.71 34.43
CA LYS A 250 21.50 4.93 35.03
C LYS A 250 22.45 5.69 34.10
N CYS A 251 21.93 6.64 33.34
CA CYS A 251 22.67 7.47 32.39
C CYS A 251 23.35 6.69 31.25
N ASP A 252 22.84 5.50 30.91
CA ASP A 252 23.22 4.77 29.69
C ASP A 252 22.24 5.12 28.55
N ALA A 253 22.75 5.79 27.51
CA ALA A 253 21.95 6.25 26.38
C ALA A 253 21.34 5.07 25.59
N THR A 254 22.09 3.97 25.41
CA THR A 254 21.61 2.80 24.67
C THR A 254 20.51 2.09 25.45
N ALA A 255 20.71 1.92 26.76
CA ALA A 255 19.69 1.37 27.64
C ALA A 255 18.44 2.26 27.67
N ALA A 256 18.62 3.60 27.71
CA ALA A 256 17.52 4.56 27.69
C ALA A 256 16.74 4.55 26.38
N ILE A 257 17.41 4.46 25.22
CA ILE A 257 16.74 4.31 23.91
C ILE A 257 15.89 3.04 23.89
N ARG A 258 16.44 1.91 24.35
CA ARG A 258 15.71 0.64 24.42
C ARG A 258 14.54 0.71 25.39
N ALA A 259 14.71 1.33 26.56
CA ALA A 259 13.66 1.52 27.55
C ALA A 259 12.55 2.44 27.03
N TRP A 260 12.90 3.53 26.35
CA TRP A 260 11.95 4.46 25.75
C TRP A 260 11.18 3.80 24.59
N ASN A 261 11.88 3.14 23.66
CA ASN A 261 11.26 2.39 22.57
C ASN A 261 10.33 1.31 23.13
N LYS A 262 10.76 0.60 24.18
CA LYS A 262 9.92 -0.34 24.91
C LYS A 262 8.68 0.38 25.46
N LYS A 263 8.80 1.46 26.24
CA LYS A 263 7.65 2.24 26.76
C LYS A 263 6.66 2.64 25.66
N MET A 264 7.17 3.07 24.50
CA MET A 264 6.37 3.54 23.36
C MET A 264 5.83 2.41 22.47
N MET A 265 6.45 1.22 22.47
CA MET A 265 6.18 0.09 21.56
C MET A 265 5.95 -1.27 22.24
N MET A 266 5.77 -1.33 23.57
CA MET A 266 5.52 -2.57 24.31
C MET A 266 4.19 -3.20 23.90
N CYS A 267 4.21 -4.03 22.86
CA CYS A 267 3.29 -5.12 22.56
C CYS A 267 1.81 -4.75 22.35
N ASN A 268 1.42 -3.50 22.55
CA ASN A 268 0.08 -2.99 22.32
C ASN A 268 0.24 -1.52 21.95
N MET A 269 -0.23 -1.13 20.77
CA MET A 269 -0.31 0.27 20.32
C MET A 269 -1.26 1.13 21.17
N ARG A 270 -1.65 0.63 22.36
CA ARG A 270 -2.42 1.26 23.44
C ARG A 270 -1.73 1.12 24.81
N SER A 271 -0.40 1.03 24.85
CA SER A 271 0.33 0.89 26.13
C SER A 271 0.01 2.06 27.08
N PRO A 272 -0.05 1.84 28.41
CA PRO A 272 -0.26 2.92 29.36
C PRO A 272 0.79 4.04 29.22
N GLY A 273 2.05 3.67 28.93
CA GLY A 273 3.14 4.63 28.70
C GLY A 273 2.91 5.51 27.48
N ARG A 274 2.44 4.95 26.36
CA ARG A 274 2.09 5.68 25.15
C ARG A 274 0.89 6.62 25.37
N ASN A 275 -0.14 6.14 26.06
CA ASN A 275 -1.31 6.96 26.40
C ASN A 275 -0.93 8.13 27.32
N ALA A 276 -0.09 7.87 28.32
CA ALA A 276 0.45 8.92 29.20
C ALA A 276 1.28 9.94 28.41
N PHE A 277 2.14 9.48 27.49
CA PHE A 277 2.92 10.35 26.61
C PHE A 277 2.02 11.29 25.79
N PHE A 278 1.05 10.77 25.02
CA PHE A 278 0.16 11.63 24.23
C PHE A 278 -0.76 12.50 25.09
N THR A 279 -1.06 12.10 26.32
CA THR A 279 -1.74 12.97 27.29
C THR A 279 -0.87 14.16 27.70
N LYS A 280 0.43 13.94 27.96
CA LYS A 280 1.39 15.03 28.21
C LYS A 280 1.50 15.95 26.98
N VAL A 281 1.59 15.39 25.77
CA VAL A 281 1.61 16.18 24.53
C VAL A 281 0.33 17.01 24.40
N LYS A 282 -0.85 16.43 24.66
CA LYS A 282 -2.13 17.16 24.66
C LYS A 282 -2.10 18.34 25.65
N ASN A 283 -1.60 18.11 26.85
CA ASN A 283 -1.53 19.16 27.88
C ASN A 283 -0.58 20.30 27.47
N HIS A 284 0.60 19.97 26.94
CA HIS A 284 1.54 20.97 26.41
C HIS A 284 0.93 21.74 25.23
N PHE A 285 0.29 21.05 24.30
CA PHE A 285 -0.38 21.66 23.16
C PHE A 285 -1.46 22.64 23.59
N VAL A 286 -2.33 22.24 24.53
CA VAL A 286 -3.39 23.07 25.08
C VAL A 286 -2.81 24.33 25.72
N ARG A 287 -1.74 24.18 26.52
CA ARG A 287 -1.04 25.31 27.13
C ARG A 287 -0.54 26.31 26.09
N PHE A 288 0.22 25.85 25.08
CA PHE A 288 0.78 26.74 24.06
C PHE A 288 -0.28 27.35 23.13
N PHE A 289 -1.22 26.54 22.64
CA PHE A 289 -2.20 26.97 21.65
C PHE A 289 -3.22 27.96 22.23
N ILE A 290 -3.63 27.78 23.49
CA ILE A 290 -4.51 28.73 24.20
C ILE A 290 -3.76 30.03 24.53
N LEU A 291 -2.54 29.96 25.05
CA LEU A 291 -1.71 31.14 25.37
C LEU A 291 -1.48 32.04 24.15
N ALA A 292 -1.21 31.44 22.99
CA ALA A 292 -1.04 32.18 21.74
C ALA A 292 -2.34 32.87 21.27
N LYS A 293 -3.51 32.24 21.50
CA LYS A 293 -4.82 32.83 21.19
C LYS A 293 -5.18 33.96 22.15
N ILE A 294 -4.91 33.81 23.45
CA ILE A 294 -5.16 34.84 24.46
C ILE A 294 -4.27 36.07 24.17
N ALA A 295 -2.97 35.88 23.94
CA ALA A 295 -2.03 36.96 23.66
C ALA A 295 -2.35 37.73 22.35
N SER A 296 -2.92 37.06 21.34
CA SER A 296 -3.34 37.72 20.09
C SER A 296 -4.67 38.47 20.24
N THR A 297 -5.55 38.02 21.14
CA THR A 297 -6.82 38.70 21.44
C THR A 297 -6.59 39.95 22.30
N ASP A 298 -5.64 39.90 23.24
CA ASP A 298 -5.21 41.06 24.02
C ASP A 298 -4.47 42.11 23.17
N ARG A 299 -3.66 41.69 22.17
CA ARG A 299 -3.05 42.64 21.22
C ARG A 299 -4.08 43.32 20.32
N LYS A 300 -5.11 42.60 19.84
CA LYS A 300 -6.22 43.21 19.09
C LYS A 300 -7.07 44.14 19.95
N ARG A 301 -7.26 43.84 21.26
CA ARG A 301 -7.93 44.74 22.21
C ARG A 301 -7.10 46.00 22.49
N LYS A 302 -5.78 45.88 22.62
CA LYS A 302 -4.88 47.03 22.80
C LYS A 302 -4.73 47.87 21.54
N SER A 303 -4.64 47.27 20.35
CA SER A 303 -4.56 48.03 19.10
C SER A 303 -5.86 48.79 18.79
N VAL A 304 -7.04 48.23 19.11
CA VAL A 304 -8.33 48.95 18.97
C VAL A 304 -8.50 50.03 20.05
N ALA A 305 -7.85 49.89 21.21
CA ALA A 305 -7.83 50.92 22.24
C ALA A 305 -6.81 52.05 21.94
N GLU A 306 -5.71 51.74 21.25
CA GLU A 306 -4.66 52.71 20.85
C GLU A 306 -4.98 53.41 19.51
N GLU A 307 -5.70 52.78 18.58
CA GLU A 307 -6.22 53.41 17.35
C GLU A 307 -7.32 54.47 17.61
N ALA A 308 -7.79 54.60 18.86
CA ALA A 308 -8.69 55.68 19.26
C ALA A 308 -7.96 56.98 19.67
N VAL A 309 -6.63 56.99 19.79
CA VAL A 309 -5.91 58.13 20.40
C VAL A 309 -4.85 58.80 19.51
N ASP A 310 -4.36 58.21 18.42
CA ASP A 310 -3.31 58.89 17.64
C ASP A 310 -3.54 58.90 16.12
N ARG A 311 -4.10 60.01 15.64
CA ARG A 311 -4.05 60.43 14.24
C ARG A 311 -3.17 61.68 14.16
N ARG A 312 -1.88 61.51 13.90
CA ARG A 312 -1.03 62.40 13.09
C ARG A 312 0.41 61.90 13.06
N SER A 313 0.81 61.32 11.92
CA SER A 313 1.94 61.75 11.07
C SER A 313 2.52 60.53 10.34
N ASP A 314 2.31 60.50 9.03
CA ASP A 314 3.12 59.71 8.10
C ASP A 314 4.57 60.22 8.10
N VAL A 315 5.54 59.31 7.95
CA VAL A 315 6.54 59.31 6.87
C VAL A 315 7.31 57.99 6.90
N SER A 316 7.56 57.49 5.69
CA SER A 316 8.20 56.26 5.23
C SER A 316 9.49 55.82 5.93
N ASP A 317 9.61 54.51 6.17
CA ASP A 317 10.89 53.80 6.00
C ASP A 317 10.69 52.40 5.42
N ASP A 318 11.35 52.16 4.29
CA ASP A 318 11.32 50.96 3.46
C ASP A 318 12.42 50.01 3.95
N SER A 319 12.03 49.02 4.76
CA SER A 319 12.84 47.82 4.96
C SER A 319 11.95 46.60 5.14
N SER A 320 12.06 45.69 4.17
CA SER A 320 11.40 44.38 4.16
C SER A 320 11.84 43.52 5.36
N LYS A 321 11.22 43.73 6.52
CA LYS A 321 11.28 42.78 7.64
C LYS A 321 10.35 41.62 7.31
N GLU A 322 10.91 40.45 7.03
CA GLU A 322 10.16 39.21 6.89
C GLU A 322 9.26 39.01 8.13
N VAL A 323 7.95 39.18 7.95
CA VAL A 323 6.95 38.93 9.00
C VAL A 323 6.83 37.41 9.15
N PHE A 324 7.53 36.83 10.13
CA PHE A 324 7.40 35.41 10.46
C PHE A 324 5.98 35.14 11.04
N PRO A 325 5.23 34.12 10.54
CA PRO A 325 4.00 33.63 11.14
C PRO A 325 4.15 33.24 12.62
N PRO A 326 3.04 33.27 13.38
CA PRO A 326 3.07 32.97 14.81
C PRO A 326 3.60 31.56 15.12
N GLY A 327 4.61 31.46 15.99
CA GLY A 327 5.08 30.19 16.57
C GLY A 327 6.38 29.61 16.00
N TRP A 328 6.93 30.12 14.89
CA TRP A 328 8.14 29.57 14.26
C TRP A 328 9.39 29.65 15.15
N LYS A 329 9.62 30.80 15.77
CA LYS A 329 10.79 30.99 16.65
C LYS A 329 10.74 30.04 17.85
N VAL A 330 9.56 29.90 18.46
CA VAL A 330 9.33 29.00 19.60
C VAL A 330 9.50 27.53 19.19
N LEU A 331 9.07 27.16 17.98
CA LEU A 331 9.32 25.83 17.43
C LEU A 331 10.82 25.53 17.31
N GLN A 332 11.60 26.46 16.76
CA GLN A 332 13.06 26.29 16.66
C GLN A 332 13.71 26.21 18.04
N GLU A 333 13.30 27.07 18.99
CA GLU A 333 13.79 27.06 20.37
C GLU A 333 13.48 25.74 21.11
N SER A 334 12.28 25.19 20.94
CA SER A 334 11.90 23.90 21.55
C SER A 334 12.68 22.73 20.94
N TYR A 335 12.82 22.70 19.61
CA TYR A 335 13.64 21.71 18.90
C TYR A 335 15.12 21.76 19.32
N ASP A 336 15.68 22.97 19.38
CA ASP A 336 17.04 23.22 19.82
C ASP A 336 17.24 22.89 21.31
N SER A 337 16.24 23.17 22.17
CA SER A 337 16.26 22.77 23.58
C SER A 337 16.27 21.25 23.75
N LEU A 338 15.50 20.50 22.94
CA LEU A 338 15.52 19.03 22.96
C LEU A 338 16.94 18.52 22.67
N LEU A 339 17.55 19.00 21.58
CA LEU A 339 18.86 18.52 21.14
C LEU A 339 20.00 18.93 22.07
N ARG A 340 20.03 20.20 22.52
CA ARG A 340 21.09 20.71 23.40
C ARG A 340 21.07 20.10 24.80
N ASN A 341 19.89 19.78 25.33
CA ASN A 341 19.78 19.21 26.68
C ASN A 341 20.00 17.69 26.72
N LEU A 342 19.96 17.04 25.56
CA LEU A 342 20.05 15.59 25.43
C LEU A 342 21.13 15.15 24.41
N PRO A 343 22.36 15.70 24.46
CA PRO A 343 23.39 15.42 23.47
C PRO A 343 23.76 13.93 23.40
N GLN A 344 23.63 13.18 24.50
CA GLN A 344 23.90 11.75 24.56
C GLN A 344 23.05 10.90 23.58
N PHE A 345 21.91 11.42 23.13
CA PHE A 345 21.02 10.75 22.18
C PHE A 345 21.24 11.19 20.72
N PHE A 346 21.80 12.38 20.50
CA PHE A 346 21.81 13.05 19.19
C PHE A 346 23.21 13.40 18.67
N VAL A 347 24.17 13.61 19.56
CA VAL A 347 25.55 14.00 19.23
C VAL A 347 26.47 12.79 19.36
N GLN A 348 27.09 12.33 18.26
CA GLN A 348 28.11 11.28 18.31
C GLN A 348 29.18 11.40 17.21
N ASP A 349 30.31 10.74 17.51
CA ASP A 349 31.50 10.42 16.69
C ASP A 349 31.37 10.62 15.17
N GLU A 350 32.39 11.24 14.54
CA GLU A 350 32.37 11.63 13.12
C GLU A 350 31.95 10.48 12.19
N SER A 351 32.27 9.24 12.59
CA SER A 351 31.95 8.00 11.89
C SER A 351 30.45 7.64 11.79
N ARG A 352 29.59 8.16 12.68
CA ARG A 352 28.14 7.83 12.76
C ARG A 352 27.21 9.04 12.66
N THR A 353 27.74 10.14 12.13
CA THR A 353 27.04 11.43 12.01
C THR A 353 25.73 11.33 11.24
N HIS A 354 25.65 10.46 10.23
CA HIS A 354 24.51 10.43 9.31
C HIS A 354 23.42 9.42 9.66
N GLU A 355 23.69 8.49 10.57
CA GLU A 355 22.74 7.47 11.00
C GLU A 355 21.49 8.08 11.65
N PRO A 356 20.27 7.57 11.37
CA PRO A 356 19.03 8.09 11.94
C PRO A 356 19.04 7.99 13.48
N LYS A 357 18.70 9.09 14.16
CA LYS A 357 18.65 9.16 15.64
C LYS A 357 17.22 9.20 16.16
N LEU A 358 16.34 9.94 15.48
CA LEU A 358 14.92 10.04 15.79
C LEU A 358 14.10 9.95 14.50
N VAL A 359 13.12 9.06 14.49
CA VAL A 359 12.15 8.91 13.39
C VAL A 359 10.74 9.11 13.93
N LEU A 360 10.07 10.14 13.41
CA LEU A 360 8.68 10.45 13.68
C LEU A 360 7.83 9.87 12.54
N GLY A 361 7.18 8.74 12.78
CA GLY A 361 6.34 8.06 11.78
C GLY A 361 4.90 8.54 11.83
N LEU A 362 4.40 9.14 10.75
CA LEU A 362 3.00 9.48 10.55
C LEU A 362 2.37 8.44 9.62
N ASP A 363 1.60 7.51 10.19
CA ASP A 363 0.96 6.42 9.44
C ASP A 363 -0.47 6.73 9.03
N GLU A 364 -0.90 6.16 7.91
CA GLU A 364 -2.06 6.58 7.15
C GLU A 364 -2.02 8.06 6.75
N ALA A 365 -0.83 8.53 6.36
CA ALA A 365 -0.57 9.92 6.00
C ALA A 365 -1.37 10.41 4.78
N HIS A 366 -1.96 9.52 3.98
CA HIS A 366 -2.87 9.88 2.90
C HIS A 366 -4.03 10.76 3.35
N ARG A 367 -4.43 10.69 4.63
CA ARG A 367 -5.48 11.51 5.24
C ARG A 367 -5.13 13.00 5.31
N LEU A 368 -3.85 13.35 5.22
CA LEU A 368 -3.38 14.75 5.19
C LEU A 368 -3.59 15.40 3.82
N HIS A 369 -3.81 14.58 2.78
CA HIS A 369 -4.05 15.06 1.44
C HIS A 369 -5.54 15.31 1.22
N CYS A 370 -5.84 16.53 0.78
CA CYS A 370 -7.18 16.94 0.38
C CYS A 370 -7.01 17.96 -0.74
N GLU A 371 -7.60 17.70 -1.91
CA GLU A 371 -7.46 18.57 -3.09
C GLU A 371 -7.87 20.03 -2.80
N SER A 372 -8.77 20.23 -1.84
CA SER A 372 -9.27 21.54 -1.41
C SER A 372 -8.53 22.15 -0.21
N SER A 373 -7.51 21.49 0.38
CA SER A 373 -6.83 22.00 1.59
C SER A 373 -5.29 21.93 1.51
N PRO A 374 -4.58 23.03 1.82
CA PRO A 374 -3.12 23.08 1.81
C PRO A 374 -2.46 22.46 3.06
N CYS A 375 -3.18 21.67 3.87
CA CYS A 375 -2.71 21.16 5.16
C CYS A 375 -1.38 20.38 5.08
N ALA A 376 -1.27 19.41 4.15
CA ALA A 376 -0.03 18.65 3.96
C ALA A 376 1.17 19.55 3.65
N ALA A 377 0.99 20.52 2.75
CA ALA A 377 2.00 21.50 2.38
C ALA A 377 2.45 22.35 3.57
N ILE A 378 1.51 22.83 4.38
CA ILE A 378 1.80 23.64 5.57
C ILE A 378 2.56 22.81 6.62
N LEU A 379 2.15 21.57 6.86
CA LEU A 379 2.83 20.66 7.77
C LEU A 379 4.28 20.44 7.33
N CYS A 380 4.53 20.15 6.05
CA CYS A 380 5.88 20.05 5.48
C CYS A 380 6.68 21.34 5.63
N GLY A 381 6.03 22.51 5.50
CA GLY A 381 6.64 23.81 5.79
C GLY A 381 7.15 23.93 7.22
N THR A 382 6.36 23.47 8.21
CA THR A 382 6.83 23.45 9.61
C THR A 382 7.99 22.48 9.84
N ILE A 383 8.02 21.34 9.13
CA ILE A 383 9.12 20.37 9.18
C ILE A 383 10.41 20.94 8.59
N ASN A 384 10.31 21.62 7.45
CA ASN A 384 11.42 22.35 6.84
C ASN A 384 12.09 23.31 7.83
N LYS A 385 11.33 24.02 8.67
CA LYS A 385 11.88 25.03 9.60
C LYS A 385 12.83 24.45 10.64
N PHE A 386 12.52 23.31 11.24
CA PHE A 386 13.46 22.67 12.17
C PHE A 386 14.53 21.84 11.46
N SER A 387 14.23 21.29 10.27
CA SER A 387 15.22 20.58 9.44
C SER A 387 16.38 21.48 9.01
N LEU A 388 16.11 22.78 8.79
CA LEU A 388 17.09 23.78 8.38
C LEU A 388 17.73 24.53 9.56
N HIS A 389 17.54 24.07 10.81
CA HIS A 389 18.11 24.74 11.97
C HIS A 389 19.65 24.80 11.86
N PRO A 390 20.29 25.99 11.97
CA PRO A 390 21.71 26.14 11.66
C PRO A 390 22.64 25.25 12.49
N LEU A 391 22.34 25.09 13.78
CA LEU A 391 23.15 24.30 14.71
C LEU A 391 22.95 22.79 14.55
N HIS A 392 21.78 22.39 14.07
CA HIS A 392 21.30 21.00 14.11
C HIS A 392 21.06 20.42 12.72
N ARG A 393 21.53 21.12 11.68
CA ARG A 393 21.34 20.73 10.27
C ARG A 393 21.92 19.34 9.98
N LYS A 394 22.94 18.91 10.72
CA LYS A 394 23.59 17.60 10.52
C LYS A 394 22.86 16.46 11.24
N ASP A 395 22.07 16.75 12.27
CA ASP A 395 21.41 15.74 13.09
C ASP A 395 20.34 14.97 12.32
N SER A 396 20.45 13.64 12.28
CA SER A 396 19.59 12.78 11.47
C SER A 396 18.22 12.55 12.15
N ILE A 397 17.38 13.58 12.17
CA ILE A 397 16.00 13.57 12.67
C ILE A 397 15.04 13.62 11.49
N TRP A 398 14.18 12.61 11.37
CA TRP A 398 13.34 12.39 10.20
C TRP A 398 11.86 12.32 10.53
N VAL A 399 11.03 12.87 9.64
CA VAL A 399 9.58 12.60 9.61
C VAL A 399 9.27 11.66 8.45
N ALA A 400 8.70 10.49 8.74
CA ALA A 400 8.32 9.51 7.73
C ALA A 400 6.79 9.49 7.54
N PHE A 401 6.32 9.90 6.37
CA PHE A 401 4.91 9.82 5.98
C PHE A 401 4.63 8.45 5.38
N VAL A 402 3.88 7.60 6.09
CA VAL A 402 3.57 6.23 5.67
C VAL A 402 2.17 6.18 5.07
N SER A 403 2.06 5.70 3.84
CA SER A 403 0.83 5.83 3.04
C SER A 403 0.59 4.66 2.09
N THR A 404 -0.68 4.41 1.77
CA THR A 404 -1.14 3.51 0.70
C THR A 404 -1.35 4.20 -0.64
N SER A 405 -1.40 5.54 -0.66
CA SER A 405 -1.42 6.33 -1.89
C SER A 405 -0.17 7.20 -1.99
N ARG A 406 0.22 7.53 -3.22
CA ARG A 406 1.21 8.57 -3.46
C ARG A 406 0.59 9.91 -3.08
N VAL A 407 0.94 10.40 -1.89
CA VAL A 407 0.73 11.80 -1.58
C VAL A 407 2.06 12.47 -1.81
N ASP A 408 2.12 13.31 -2.84
CA ASP A 408 3.25 14.21 -3.01
C ASP A 408 3.16 15.27 -1.91
N PHE A 409 3.86 15.03 -0.81
CA PHE A 409 4.02 15.97 0.30
C PHE A 409 4.93 17.12 -0.12
N ALA A 410 4.48 17.92 -1.09
CA ALA A 410 5.14 19.12 -1.61
C ALA A 410 4.28 20.36 -1.34
N PRO A 411 4.86 21.52 -0.98
CA PRO A 411 4.15 22.80 -1.01
C PRO A 411 3.54 23.11 -2.38
N SER A 412 2.26 23.49 -2.41
CA SER A 412 1.55 23.87 -3.64
C SER A 412 1.97 25.25 -4.16
N GLN A 413 1.77 25.48 -5.47
CA GLN A 413 2.13 26.72 -6.18
C GLN A 413 1.56 28.01 -5.57
N TYR A 414 0.50 27.93 -4.76
CA TYR A 414 -0.16 29.10 -4.19
C TYR A 414 0.38 29.49 -2.81
N MET A 415 1.24 28.66 -2.21
CA MET A 415 1.44 28.65 -0.75
C MET A 415 2.90 28.64 -0.28
N ASP A 416 3.86 28.38 -1.18
CA ASP A 416 5.27 28.69 -0.91
C ASP A 416 5.56 30.10 -1.42
N PRO A 417 5.86 31.10 -0.55
CA PRO A 417 6.27 32.43 -0.97
C PRO A 417 7.46 32.42 -1.95
N SER A 418 8.19 31.31 -2.01
CA SER A 418 9.42 31.17 -2.80
C SER A 418 9.35 30.20 -3.99
N LEU A 419 8.25 29.46 -4.16
CA LEU A 419 8.03 28.46 -5.23
C LEU A 419 9.23 27.51 -5.47
N ARG A 420 10.02 27.19 -4.44
CA ARG A 420 11.37 26.63 -4.62
C ARG A 420 11.37 25.25 -5.24
N ILE A 421 10.46 24.37 -4.81
CA ILE A 421 10.36 23.01 -5.36
C ILE A 421 9.88 23.07 -6.82
N PHE A 422 8.82 23.84 -7.08
CA PHE A 422 8.26 23.99 -8.42
C PHE A 422 9.24 24.65 -9.41
N ARG A 423 10.03 25.64 -8.96
CA ARG A 423 11.08 26.29 -9.75
C ARG A 423 12.36 25.46 -9.88
N GLY A 424 12.35 24.20 -9.43
CA GLY A 424 13.51 23.29 -9.49
C GLY A 424 14.69 23.70 -8.61
N ARG A 425 14.47 24.59 -7.64
CA ARG A 425 15.52 25.06 -6.70
C ARG A 425 15.71 24.12 -5.52
N GLU A 426 14.68 23.35 -5.16
CA GLU A 426 14.73 22.37 -4.07
C GLU A 426 14.09 21.03 -4.50
N SER A 427 14.61 19.91 -4.01
CA SER A 427 14.10 18.57 -4.33
C SER A 427 13.47 17.89 -3.12
N LEU A 428 12.52 16.98 -3.38
CA LEU A 428 12.04 16.01 -2.39
C LEU A 428 12.86 14.72 -2.47
N PHE A 429 12.93 13.99 -1.36
CA PHE A 429 13.50 12.65 -1.35
C PHE A 429 12.58 11.67 -2.08
N PRO A 430 13.12 10.73 -2.87
CA PRO A 430 12.30 9.74 -3.56
C PRO A 430 11.56 8.87 -2.53
N PRO A 431 10.28 8.48 -2.77
CA PRO A 431 9.55 7.65 -1.83
C PRO A 431 10.20 6.27 -1.66
N TYR A 432 10.19 5.76 -0.44
CA TYR A 432 10.67 4.42 -0.10
C TYR A 432 9.58 3.39 -0.38
N THR A 433 9.87 2.44 -1.28
CA THR A 433 8.92 1.39 -1.72
C THR A 433 9.39 -0.04 -1.39
N ASP A 434 10.65 -0.18 -0.93
CA ASP A 434 11.37 -1.45 -0.85
C ASP A 434 11.08 -2.21 0.46
N LEU A 435 9.87 -2.78 0.54
CA LEU A 435 9.41 -3.57 1.70
C LEU A 435 9.72 -5.07 1.60
N GLY A 436 10.31 -5.51 0.49
CA GLY A 436 10.59 -6.91 0.20
C GLY A 436 9.34 -7.69 -0.23
N TRP A 437 9.57 -8.93 -0.67
CA TRP A 437 8.56 -9.88 -1.13
C TRP A 437 8.98 -11.28 -0.68
N ASP A 438 8.04 -12.20 -0.46
CA ASP A 438 8.33 -13.60 -0.12
C ASP A 438 9.17 -13.80 1.15
N GLN A 439 9.06 -12.90 2.13
CA GLN A 439 9.84 -12.95 3.37
C GLN A 439 9.64 -14.25 4.17
N PHE A 440 8.53 -14.95 3.92
CA PHE A 440 8.14 -16.18 4.57
C PHE A 440 8.23 -17.41 3.65
N ALA A 441 8.58 -17.25 2.38
CA ALA A 441 8.65 -18.37 1.43
C ALA A 441 9.71 -19.39 1.87
N ASP A 442 9.32 -20.66 1.83
CA ASP A 442 10.20 -21.79 2.14
C ASP A 442 11.31 -21.91 1.08
N ARG A 443 12.46 -22.45 1.48
CA ARG A 443 13.53 -22.73 0.52
C ARG A 443 13.04 -23.82 -0.43
N LEU A 444 13.45 -23.75 -1.70
CA LEU A 444 12.95 -24.67 -2.71
C LEU A 444 13.19 -26.16 -2.37
N MET A 445 14.32 -26.46 -1.75
CA MET A 445 14.68 -27.82 -1.31
C MET A 445 13.80 -28.36 -0.19
N ASP A 446 13.12 -27.48 0.56
CA ASP A 446 12.24 -27.83 1.67
C ASP A 446 10.77 -28.00 1.22
N ILE A 447 10.47 -27.69 -0.06
CA ILE A 447 9.11 -27.75 -0.61
C ILE A 447 8.89 -29.12 -1.27
N THR A 448 7.94 -29.89 -0.75
CA THR A 448 7.40 -31.07 -1.45
C THR A 448 6.53 -30.60 -2.62
N PRO A 449 6.83 -30.96 -3.89
CA PRO A 449 6.09 -30.44 -5.05
C PRO A 449 4.60 -30.80 -5.06
N SER A 450 4.20 -31.92 -4.44
CA SER A 450 2.80 -32.30 -4.28
C SER A 450 2.02 -31.42 -3.29
N ASN A 451 2.72 -30.68 -2.42
CA ASN A 451 2.12 -29.73 -1.49
C ASN A 451 1.89 -28.35 -2.10
N ALA A 452 2.11 -28.17 -3.41
CA ALA A 452 1.98 -26.87 -4.09
C ALA A 452 0.58 -26.24 -3.97
N ALA A 453 -0.46 -27.02 -3.67
CA ALA A 453 -1.82 -26.52 -3.45
C ALA A 453 -2.15 -26.23 -1.97
N LYS A 454 -1.32 -26.65 -1.01
CA LYS A 454 -1.60 -26.52 0.42
C LYS A 454 -1.67 -25.06 0.83
N PHE A 455 -2.66 -24.72 1.66
CA PHE A 455 -2.86 -23.36 2.13
C PHE A 455 -1.64 -22.82 2.88
N ASN A 456 -1.09 -23.62 3.79
CA ASN A 456 0.10 -23.25 4.57
C ASN A 456 1.25 -22.78 3.67
N HIS A 457 1.50 -23.53 2.59
CA HIS A 457 2.52 -23.28 1.57
C HIS A 457 2.22 -22.01 0.76
N ILE A 458 0.99 -21.88 0.24
CA ILE A 458 0.59 -20.71 -0.56
C ILE A 458 0.62 -19.40 0.25
N ALA A 459 0.26 -19.44 1.53
CA ALA A 459 0.27 -18.27 2.42
C ALA A 459 1.68 -17.70 2.69
N HIS A 460 2.75 -18.46 2.38
CA HIS A 460 4.13 -17.99 2.52
C HIS A 460 4.63 -17.16 1.33
N PHE A 461 3.95 -17.22 0.18
CA PHE A 461 4.29 -16.41 -0.98
C PHE A 461 3.59 -15.04 -0.94
N GLY A 462 4.29 -14.04 -1.46
CA GLY A 462 3.78 -12.68 -1.59
C GLY A 462 4.10 -11.82 -0.38
N ARG A 463 3.10 -11.04 0.03
CA ARG A 463 3.23 -10.12 1.17
C ARG A 463 3.14 -10.87 2.51
N PRO A 464 3.75 -10.34 3.58
CA PRO A 464 3.77 -11.01 4.89
C PRO A 464 2.40 -11.10 5.58
N LEU A 465 1.40 -10.33 5.14
CA LEU A 465 0.06 -10.31 5.72
C LEU A 465 -0.57 -11.71 5.88
N TRP A 466 -0.46 -12.58 4.88
CA TRP A 466 -1.16 -13.87 4.92
C TRP A 466 -0.58 -14.78 6.01
N THR A 467 0.74 -14.78 6.16
CA THR A 467 1.41 -15.53 7.22
C THR A 467 1.24 -14.86 8.59
N SER A 468 1.06 -13.54 8.65
CA SER A 468 0.82 -12.90 9.94
C SER A 468 -0.57 -13.24 10.51
N LEU A 469 -1.56 -13.50 9.65
CA LEU A 469 -2.94 -13.78 10.07
C LEU A 469 -3.16 -15.23 10.57
N LYS A 470 -2.16 -16.13 10.44
CA LYS A 470 -2.38 -17.57 10.68
C LYS A 470 -2.86 -17.95 12.07
N HIS A 471 -2.40 -17.25 13.09
CA HIS A 471 -2.71 -17.55 14.48
C HIS A 471 -4.00 -16.88 14.98
N ALA A 472 -4.63 -16.07 14.13
CA ALA A 472 -5.74 -15.20 14.49
C ALA A 472 -7.03 -15.52 13.72
N HIS A 473 -6.92 -16.13 12.55
CA HIS A 473 -8.03 -16.30 11.62
C HIS A 473 -8.11 -17.74 11.09
N SER A 474 -9.30 -18.16 10.66
CA SER A 474 -9.44 -19.40 9.88
C SER A 474 -8.91 -19.21 8.46
N VAL A 475 -8.78 -20.32 7.71
CA VAL A 475 -8.41 -20.28 6.29
C VAL A 475 -9.41 -19.44 5.48
N ASP A 476 -10.71 -19.58 5.78
CA ASP A 476 -11.79 -18.90 5.07
C ASP A 476 -11.78 -17.40 5.35
N ASP A 477 -11.64 -17.01 6.62
CA ASP A 477 -11.54 -15.60 7.01
C ASP A 477 -10.42 -14.89 6.24
N ILE A 478 -9.28 -15.55 6.02
CA ILE A 478 -8.13 -14.95 5.34
C ILE A 478 -8.38 -14.79 3.84
N LEU A 479 -9.04 -15.78 3.22
CA LEU A 479 -9.41 -15.71 1.81
C LEU A 479 -10.49 -14.65 1.57
N GLU A 480 -11.42 -14.49 2.51
CA GLU A 480 -12.40 -13.40 2.51
C GLU A 480 -11.72 -12.04 2.68
N VAL A 481 -10.76 -11.92 3.61
CA VAL A 481 -9.94 -10.71 3.76
C VAL A 481 -9.16 -10.41 2.48
N ALA A 482 -8.60 -11.42 1.82
CA ALA A 482 -7.90 -11.28 0.55
C ALA A 482 -8.84 -10.77 -0.56
N ALA A 483 -10.03 -11.36 -0.69
CA ALA A 483 -11.03 -10.96 -1.68
C ALA A 483 -11.56 -9.54 -1.42
N ALA A 484 -11.86 -9.20 -0.16
CA ALA A 484 -12.32 -7.88 0.25
C ALA A 484 -11.27 -6.80 0.00
N LYS A 485 -10.00 -7.08 0.33
CA LYS A 485 -8.88 -6.15 0.11
C LYS A 485 -8.55 -5.97 -1.37
N LEU A 486 -8.62 -7.03 -2.18
CA LEU A 486 -8.40 -6.91 -3.62
C LEU A 486 -9.53 -6.13 -4.31
N SER A 487 -10.75 -6.23 -3.79
CA SER A 487 -11.93 -5.56 -4.35
C SER A 487 -12.10 -4.11 -3.88
N GLY A 488 -11.26 -3.60 -2.97
CA GLY A 488 -11.23 -2.19 -2.56
C GLY A 488 -12.30 -1.70 -1.59
N GLY A 489 -13.10 -2.61 -1.01
CA GLY A 489 -14.10 -2.26 0.00
C GLY A 489 -15.23 -1.36 -0.52
N ARG A 490 -15.90 -0.63 0.39
CA ARG A 490 -17.17 0.08 0.11
C ARG A 490 -17.05 1.34 -0.76
N ASN A 491 -15.84 1.88 -0.95
CA ASN A 491 -15.61 3.15 -1.65
C ASN A 491 -14.87 2.99 -2.99
N ALA A 492 -14.67 1.75 -3.46
CA ALA A 492 -13.95 1.51 -4.71
C ALA A 492 -14.81 1.84 -5.94
N ASP A 493 -14.16 2.34 -6.99
CA ASP A 493 -14.79 2.47 -8.31
C ASP A 493 -15.31 1.09 -8.78
N PRO A 494 -16.55 1.01 -9.29
CA PRO A 494 -17.18 -0.25 -9.68
C PRO A 494 -16.50 -0.97 -10.86
N TYR A 495 -15.61 -0.30 -11.59
CA TYR A 495 -14.81 -0.85 -12.67
C TYR A 495 -13.40 -1.22 -12.22
N ASP A 496 -12.79 -0.44 -11.33
CA ASP A 496 -11.42 -0.68 -10.85
C ASP A 496 -11.27 -2.05 -10.19
N HIS A 497 -12.24 -2.48 -9.38
CA HIS A 497 -12.19 -3.82 -8.77
C HIS A 497 -12.18 -4.93 -9.83
N LYS A 498 -12.93 -4.77 -10.93
CA LYS A 498 -13.00 -5.78 -12.00
C LYS A 498 -11.66 -5.89 -12.71
N LEU A 499 -11.02 -4.75 -12.96
CA LEU A 499 -9.68 -4.71 -13.53
C LEU A 499 -8.64 -5.27 -12.57
N ALA A 500 -8.74 -5.02 -11.27
CA ALA A 500 -7.83 -5.56 -10.26
C ALA A 500 -7.86 -7.09 -10.21
N LEU A 501 -9.07 -7.68 -10.22
CA LEU A 501 -9.28 -9.13 -10.25
C LEU A 501 -8.61 -9.77 -11.48
N LEU A 502 -8.75 -9.13 -12.64
CA LEU A 502 -8.14 -9.61 -13.87
C LEU A 502 -6.62 -9.36 -13.89
N ALA A 503 -6.16 -8.20 -13.42
CA ALA A 503 -4.75 -7.82 -13.39
C ALA A 503 -3.92 -8.76 -12.51
N GLN A 504 -4.44 -9.14 -11.34
CA GLN A 504 -3.80 -10.09 -10.43
C GLN A 504 -3.58 -11.46 -11.07
N ARG A 505 -4.49 -11.91 -11.95
CA ARG A 505 -4.47 -13.27 -12.51
C ARG A 505 -3.85 -13.37 -13.89
N PHE A 506 -4.10 -12.38 -14.73
CA PHE A 506 -3.75 -12.42 -16.14
C PHE A 506 -2.52 -11.57 -16.46
N GLY A 507 -1.94 -10.84 -15.52
CA GLY A 507 -0.72 -10.05 -15.73
C GLY A 507 -0.93 -8.87 -16.68
N LEU A 508 -2.03 -8.14 -16.54
CA LEU A 508 -2.41 -7.05 -17.44
C LEU A 508 -1.31 -5.98 -17.50
N GLN A 509 -0.87 -5.64 -18.72
CA GLN A 509 0.12 -4.59 -18.95
C GLN A 509 -0.59 -3.27 -19.20
N ILE A 510 -0.18 -2.24 -18.45
CA ILE A 510 -0.79 -0.92 -18.53
C ILE A 510 0.08 -0.03 -19.39
N SER A 511 -0.54 0.60 -20.38
CA SER A 511 0.12 1.54 -21.27
C SER A 511 0.54 2.78 -20.48
N LEU A 512 1.85 3.00 -20.37
CA LEU A 512 2.41 4.20 -19.76
C LEU A 512 2.05 5.42 -20.64
N GLY A 513 1.73 6.55 -20.01
CA GLY A 513 1.37 7.79 -20.72
C GLY A 513 -0.11 7.94 -21.09
N HIS A 514 -0.94 6.90 -20.91
CA HIS A 514 -2.39 7.04 -21.06
C HIS A 514 -3.02 7.71 -19.81
N ARG A 515 -3.93 8.66 -20.01
CA ARG A 515 -4.50 9.49 -18.92
C ARG A 515 -5.15 8.67 -17.81
N GLU A 516 -5.89 7.62 -18.18
CA GLU A 516 -6.56 6.76 -17.19
C GLU A 516 -5.58 5.82 -16.46
N SER A 517 -4.40 5.55 -17.03
CA SER A 517 -3.43 4.61 -16.46
C SER A 517 -2.85 5.11 -15.14
N VAL A 518 -2.61 6.42 -15.01
CA VAL A 518 -2.08 7.02 -13.78
C VAL A 518 -3.11 6.96 -12.66
N ALA A 519 -4.34 7.44 -12.93
CA ALA A 519 -5.43 7.42 -11.96
C ALA A 519 -5.74 5.99 -11.49
N TYR A 520 -5.80 5.02 -12.42
CA TYR A 520 -6.00 3.63 -12.06
C TYR A 520 -4.82 3.04 -11.29
N ALA A 521 -3.57 3.36 -11.64
CA ALA A 521 -2.41 2.85 -10.90
C ALA A 521 -2.43 3.32 -9.45
N GLU A 522 -2.74 4.60 -9.20
CA GLU A 522 -2.86 5.16 -7.86
C GLU A 522 -4.03 4.54 -7.09
N SER A 523 -5.22 4.47 -7.70
CA SER A 523 -6.40 3.81 -7.13
C SER A 523 -6.11 2.34 -6.81
N ALA A 524 -5.45 1.63 -7.71
CA ALA A 524 -5.16 0.21 -7.55
C ALA A 524 -4.13 -0.08 -6.43
N VAL A 525 -3.16 0.79 -6.22
CA VAL A 525 -2.21 0.66 -5.08
C VAL A 525 -2.92 0.97 -3.76
N ALA A 526 -3.74 2.02 -3.73
CA ALA A 526 -4.44 2.46 -2.53
C ALA A 526 -5.52 1.46 -2.09
N ASN A 527 -6.36 1.02 -3.03
CA ASN A 527 -7.58 0.28 -2.76
C ASN A 527 -7.50 -1.20 -3.16
N HIS A 528 -6.70 -1.56 -4.17
CA HIS A 528 -6.78 -2.89 -4.79
C HIS A 528 -5.51 -3.72 -4.65
N MET A 529 -4.72 -3.53 -3.58
CA MET A 529 -3.56 -4.36 -3.22
C MET A 529 -2.42 -4.38 -4.26
N ARG A 530 -2.44 -3.50 -5.27
CA ARG A 530 -1.39 -3.43 -6.29
C ARG A 530 -0.07 -2.91 -5.70
N VAL A 531 1.06 -3.40 -6.17
CA VAL A 531 2.36 -3.06 -5.61
C VAL A 531 3.02 -1.95 -6.41
N CYS A 532 3.54 -0.93 -5.72
CA CYS A 532 4.39 0.10 -6.29
C CYS A 532 5.81 -0.45 -6.46
N VAL A 533 6.31 -0.52 -7.70
CA VAL A 533 7.60 -1.15 -8.05
C VAL A 533 8.72 -0.12 -8.19
N SER A 534 8.41 1.12 -8.58
CA SER A 534 9.40 2.20 -8.67
C SER A 534 8.81 3.53 -8.22
N GLY A 535 9.54 4.21 -7.33
CA GLY A 535 9.17 5.50 -6.75
C GLY A 535 9.56 6.73 -7.56
N SER A 536 10.22 6.59 -8.71
CA SER A 536 10.55 7.73 -9.60
C SER A 536 9.42 8.01 -10.61
N LEU A 537 9.59 9.04 -11.44
CA LEU A 537 8.62 9.69 -12.35
C LEU A 537 7.70 8.77 -13.18
N ASP A 538 8.02 7.48 -13.31
CA ASP A 538 7.33 6.52 -14.20
C ASP A 538 6.12 5.81 -13.58
N ASN A 539 5.79 6.03 -12.30
CA ASN A 539 4.55 5.54 -11.67
C ASN A 539 4.27 4.04 -11.91
N ARG A 540 5.32 3.19 -11.88
CA ARG A 540 5.17 1.77 -12.20
C ARG A 540 4.57 1.01 -11.02
N ALA A 541 3.31 0.65 -11.15
CA ALA A 541 2.63 -0.28 -10.27
C ALA A 541 2.34 -1.61 -11.00
N SER A 542 2.46 -2.75 -10.31
CA SER A 542 2.19 -4.06 -10.86
C SER A 542 1.51 -4.97 -9.83
N TYR A 543 0.99 -6.11 -10.28
CA TYR A 543 0.63 -7.22 -9.40
C TYR A 543 1.74 -8.27 -9.50
N PRO A 544 2.65 -8.36 -8.50
CA PRO A 544 3.62 -9.42 -8.45
C PRO A 544 2.95 -10.77 -8.24
N SER A 545 3.72 -11.85 -8.41
CA SER A 545 3.21 -13.20 -8.15
C SER A 545 2.76 -13.36 -6.70
N GLU A 546 1.46 -13.55 -6.51
CA GLU A 546 0.82 -13.67 -5.20
C GLU A 546 -0.35 -14.65 -5.29
N PRO A 547 -0.10 -15.96 -5.14
CA PRO A 547 -1.10 -16.98 -5.43
C PRO A 547 -2.33 -16.88 -4.51
N MET A 548 -2.17 -16.39 -3.28
CA MET A 548 -3.28 -16.11 -2.36
C MET A 548 -4.31 -15.14 -2.96
N LEU A 549 -3.84 -13.99 -3.49
CA LEU A 549 -4.70 -13.03 -4.16
C LEU A 549 -5.25 -13.60 -5.48
N SER A 550 -4.49 -14.45 -6.17
CA SER A 550 -4.94 -15.12 -7.39
C SER A 550 -6.09 -16.09 -7.14
N CYS A 551 -6.08 -16.83 -6.03
CA CYS A 551 -7.20 -17.67 -5.59
C CYS A 551 -8.42 -16.83 -5.19
N ALA A 552 -8.22 -15.77 -4.40
CA ALA A 552 -9.29 -14.84 -4.05
C ALA A 552 -9.94 -14.22 -5.31
N ALA A 553 -9.11 -13.83 -6.29
CA ALA A 553 -9.59 -13.29 -7.55
C ALA A 553 -10.34 -14.33 -8.39
N ALA A 554 -9.89 -15.58 -8.41
CA ALA A 554 -10.54 -16.66 -9.14
C ALA A 554 -11.92 -16.97 -8.55
N GLN A 555 -12.04 -17.00 -7.22
CA GLN A 555 -13.34 -17.16 -6.56
C GLN A 555 -14.29 -16.02 -6.95
N ALA A 556 -13.84 -14.77 -6.87
CA ALA A 556 -14.69 -13.62 -7.16
C ALA A 556 -15.14 -13.60 -8.62
N LEU A 557 -14.21 -13.85 -9.57
CA LEU A 557 -14.50 -13.90 -11.00
C LEU A 557 -15.55 -14.97 -11.35
N HIS A 558 -15.51 -16.12 -10.67
CA HIS A 558 -16.39 -17.26 -10.96
C HIS A 558 -17.54 -17.41 -9.94
N ALA A 559 -17.83 -16.37 -9.15
CA ALA A 559 -18.97 -16.39 -8.22
C ALA A 559 -20.30 -16.65 -8.95
N TYR A 560 -20.46 -16.06 -10.14
CA TYR A 560 -21.54 -16.35 -11.08
C TYR A 560 -21.10 -16.00 -12.52
N PRO A 561 -21.61 -16.69 -13.55
CA PRO A 561 -21.16 -16.54 -14.94
C PRO A 561 -21.23 -15.10 -15.49
N GLU A 562 -22.24 -14.34 -15.08
CA GLU A 562 -22.49 -12.97 -15.52
C GLU A 562 -21.42 -12.01 -14.99
N PHE A 563 -20.86 -12.27 -13.80
CA PHE A 563 -19.80 -11.44 -13.22
C PHE A 563 -18.52 -11.51 -14.04
N LEU A 564 -18.08 -12.72 -14.42
CA LEU A 564 -16.92 -12.92 -15.28
C LEU A 564 -17.10 -12.17 -16.60
N ASN A 565 -18.26 -12.33 -17.24
CA ASN A 565 -18.55 -11.64 -18.49
C ASN A 565 -18.52 -10.12 -18.32
N GLY A 566 -19.09 -9.60 -17.22
CA GLY A 566 -19.01 -8.18 -16.86
C GLY A 566 -17.57 -7.69 -16.68
N CYS A 567 -16.69 -8.48 -16.05
CA CYS A 567 -15.27 -8.15 -15.91
C CYS A 567 -14.55 -8.13 -17.27
N LEU A 568 -14.79 -9.14 -18.11
CA LEU A 568 -14.18 -9.24 -19.43
C LEU A 568 -14.65 -8.12 -20.38
N GLN A 569 -15.89 -7.65 -20.25
CA GLN A 569 -16.36 -6.48 -21.00
C GLN A 569 -15.66 -5.19 -20.57
N VAL A 570 -15.40 -5.01 -19.27
CA VAL A 570 -14.61 -3.88 -18.78
C VAL A 570 -13.18 -3.95 -19.31
N LEU A 571 -12.55 -5.12 -19.27
CA LEU A 571 -11.22 -5.33 -19.85
C LEU A 571 -11.20 -4.97 -21.34
N ARG A 572 -12.16 -5.47 -22.11
CA ARG A 572 -12.29 -5.14 -23.54
C ARG A 572 -12.35 -3.62 -23.75
N GLY A 573 -13.20 -2.91 -23.01
CA GLY A 573 -13.30 -1.45 -23.12
C GLY A 573 -11.99 -0.72 -22.84
N LYS A 574 -11.18 -1.23 -21.89
CA LYS A 574 -9.85 -0.69 -21.58
C LYS A 574 -8.75 -1.10 -22.56
N VAL A 575 -8.94 -2.19 -23.30
CA VAL A 575 -8.09 -2.54 -24.45
C VAL A 575 -8.45 -1.64 -25.64
N ASP A 576 -9.74 -1.48 -25.93
CA ASP A 576 -10.24 -0.68 -27.04
C ASP A 576 -9.85 0.81 -26.91
N ASN A 577 -9.76 1.35 -25.68
CA ASN A 577 -9.31 2.72 -25.42
C ASN A 577 -7.78 2.87 -25.29
N GLY A 578 -7.02 1.77 -25.36
CA GLY A 578 -5.55 1.78 -25.31
C GLY A 578 -4.93 1.85 -23.90
N MET A 579 -5.72 1.82 -22.83
CA MET A 579 -5.19 1.79 -21.45
C MET A 579 -4.47 0.47 -21.14
N ILE A 580 -4.95 -0.65 -21.67
CA ILE A 580 -4.39 -1.99 -21.46
C ILE A 580 -3.84 -2.53 -22.77
N ASP A 581 -2.59 -2.97 -22.73
CA ASP A 581 -1.94 -3.61 -23.87
C ASP A 581 -2.44 -5.06 -24.04
N ARG A 582 -2.83 -5.39 -25.27
CA ARG A 582 -3.27 -6.72 -25.70
C ARG A 582 -2.10 -7.60 -26.17
N GLY A 583 -0.96 -7.01 -26.50
CA GLY A 583 0.16 -7.64 -27.21
C GLY A 583 -0.10 -7.75 -28.71
N ASP A 584 0.95 -7.57 -29.51
CA ASP A 584 0.87 -7.54 -30.99
C ASP A 584 0.35 -8.84 -31.59
N HIS A 585 0.64 -9.97 -30.93
CA HIS A 585 0.29 -11.31 -31.41
C HIS A 585 -0.93 -11.92 -30.71
N GLY A 586 -1.69 -11.14 -29.93
CA GLY A 586 -2.85 -11.63 -29.17
C GLY A 586 -2.50 -12.33 -27.86
N GLU A 587 -1.35 -11.98 -27.28
CA GLU A 587 -0.80 -12.61 -26.07
C GLU A 587 -1.76 -12.54 -24.88
N LEU A 588 -2.51 -11.45 -24.73
CA LEU A 588 -3.54 -11.32 -23.70
C LEU A 588 -4.68 -12.33 -23.89
N ALA A 589 -5.17 -12.51 -25.12
CA ALA A 589 -6.21 -13.48 -25.42
C ALA A 589 -5.75 -14.92 -25.13
N GLY A 590 -4.49 -15.24 -25.48
CA GLY A 590 -3.88 -16.53 -25.14
C GLY A 590 -3.83 -16.78 -23.63
N ARG A 591 -3.44 -15.78 -22.83
CA ARG A 591 -3.42 -15.89 -21.35
C ARG A 591 -4.80 -16.12 -20.76
N LEU A 592 -5.82 -15.40 -21.27
CA LEU A 592 -7.21 -15.57 -20.87
C LEU A 592 -7.71 -16.98 -21.19
N LEU A 593 -7.46 -17.46 -22.42
CA LEU A 593 -7.87 -18.78 -22.90
C LEU A 593 -7.39 -19.91 -21.98
N TRP A 594 -6.10 -19.93 -21.67
CA TRP A 594 -5.50 -21.02 -20.89
C TRP A 594 -5.94 -21.02 -19.42
N LEU A 595 -5.91 -19.86 -18.77
CA LEU A 595 -6.24 -19.80 -17.34
C LEU A 595 -7.75 -19.93 -17.09
N LEU A 596 -8.61 -19.33 -17.93
CA LEU A 596 -10.05 -19.58 -17.86
C LEU A 596 -10.38 -21.05 -18.20
N GLY A 597 -9.66 -21.65 -19.15
CA GLY A 597 -9.77 -23.07 -19.44
C GLY A 597 -9.48 -23.94 -18.21
N LYS A 598 -8.42 -23.62 -17.45
CA LYS A 598 -8.11 -24.29 -16.18
C LYS A 598 -9.19 -24.06 -15.14
N ASP A 599 -9.66 -22.83 -14.98
CA ASP A 599 -10.71 -22.50 -14.00
C ASP A 599 -11.99 -23.29 -14.23
N PHE A 600 -12.43 -23.36 -15.49
CA PHE A 600 -13.61 -24.10 -15.90
C PHE A 600 -13.41 -25.61 -15.77
N TYR A 601 -12.21 -26.12 -16.08
CA TYR A 601 -11.89 -27.53 -15.88
C TYR A 601 -12.02 -27.92 -14.40
N VAL A 602 -11.36 -27.20 -13.50
CA VAL A 602 -11.37 -27.48 -12.06
C VAL A 602 -12.80 -27.44 -11.52
N ARG A 603 -13.58 -26.41 -11.87
CA ARG A 603 -14.99 -26.27 -11.46
C ARG A 603 -15.91 -27.32 -12.08
N SER A 604 -15.58 -27.89 -13.24
CA SER A 604 -16.38 -28.96 -13.87
C SER A 604 -16.20 -30.34 -13.24
N LYS A 605 -15.08 -30.55 -12.55
CA LYS A 605 -14.74 -31.82 -11.87
C LYS A 605 -15.20 -31.84 -10.41
N GLU A 606 -15.60 -30.70 -9.90
CA GLU A 606 -15.81 -30.47 -8.49
C GLU A 606 -17.20 -30.91 -8.03
N HIS A 607 -17.21 -31.54 -6.85
CA HIS A 607 -18.43 -31.86 -6.09
C HIS A 607 -18.43 -31.16 -4.72
N SER A 608 -17.45 -30.28 -4.47
CA SER A 608 -17.33 -29.48 -3.24
C SER A 608 -18.35 -28.35 -3.23
N THR A 609 -19.00 -28.14 -2.09
CA THR A 609 -19.82 -26.95 -1.83
C THR A 609 -18.98 -25.78 -1.31
N HIS A 610 -17.69 -25.98 -1.04
CA HIS A 610 -16.81 -24.99 -0.45
C HIS A 610 -16.30 -23.99 -1.49
N ALA A 611 -16.30 -22.69 -1.17
CA ALA A 611 -16.00 -21.63 -2.15
C ALA A 611 -14.53 -21.65 -2.63
N PHE A 612 -13.59 -21.98 -1.75
CA PHE A 612 -12.14 -21.86 -2.02
C PHE A 612 -11.34 -23.17 -1.95
N LEU A 613 -11.87 -24.20 -1.28
CA LEU A 613 -11.09 -25.37 -0.86
C LEU A 613 -11.50 -26.62 -1.63
N LEU A 614 -10.51 -27.45 -1.97
CA LEU A 614 -10.77 -28.81 -2.44
C LEU A 614 -11.37 -29.63 -1.29
N ARG A 615 -12.31 -30.49 -1.66
CA ARG A 615 -13.10 -31.34 -0.75
C ARG A 615 -12.19 -32.09 0.23
N ASP A 616 -12.48 -32.00 1.52
CA ASP A 616 -12.43 -33.14 2.42
C ASP A 616 -13.47 -33.00 3.56
N ASP A 617 -13.89 -34.15 4.05
CA ASP A 617 -15.02 -34.51 4.90
C ASP A 617 -14.98 -34.04 6.38
N GLY A 618 -14.23 -32.99 6.73
CA GLY A 618 -14.10 -32.51 8.12
C GLY A 618 -13.30 -31.20 8.28
N ILE A 619 -13.17 -30.73 9.54
CA ILE A 619 -12.57 -29.45 9.95
C ILE A 619 -11.21 -29.22 9.25
N TYR A 620 -11.16 -28.27 8.32
CA TYR A 620 -9.92 -27.90 7.64
C TYR A 620 -8.92 -27.28 8.62
N THR A 621 -7.69 -27.78 8.61
CA THR A 621 -6.57 -27.13 9.28
C THR A 621 -5.70 -26.43 8.25
N TRP A 622 -4.84 -25.55 8.75
CA TRP A 622 -3.80 -24.86 8.01
C TRP A 622 -2.94 -25.79 7.14
N GLU A 623 -2.64 -26.98 7.65
CA GLU A 623 -1.73 -27.94 7.03
C GLU A 623 -2.44 -28.84 6.02
N THR A 624 -3.73 -29.09 6.22
CA THR A 624 -4.49 -30.02 5.38
C THR A 624 -5.23 -29.34 4.24
N ALA A 625 -5.67 -28.09 4.44
CA ALA A 625 -6.44 -27.32 3.45
C ALA A 625 -5.71 -27.18 2.11
N GLU A 626 -6.40 -27.48 1.02
CA GLU A 626 -5.90 -27.32 -0.35
C GLU A 626 -6.72 -26.28 -1.11
N LEU A 627 -6.03 -25.31 -1.70
CA LEU A 627 -6.64 -24.29 -2.53
C LEU A 627 -7.00 -24.85 -3.90
N LYS A 628 -8.29 -24.79 -4.22
CA LYS A 628 -8.87 -25.27 -5.47
C LYS A 628 -8.18 -24.73 -6.71
N ASP A 629 -7.98 -23.42 -6.80
CA ASP A 629 -7.38 -22.81 -8.00
C ASP A 629 -5.86 -23.08 -8.10
N CYS A 630 -5.23 -23.62 -7.05
CA CYS A 630 -3.85 -24.12 -7.05
C CYS A 630 -3.76 -25.65 -7.21
N SER A 631 -4.87 -26.33 -7.47
CA SER A 631 -4.90 -27.78 -7.68
C SER A 631 -4.02 -28.20 -8.86
N MET A 632 -3.31 -29.31 -8.65
CA MET A 632 -2.57 -30.01 -9.70
C MET A 632 -3.56 -30.82 -10.53
N ILE A 633 -3.52 -30.66 -11.86
CA ILE A 633 -4.45 -31.37 -12.76
C ILE A 633 -3.70 -32.22 -13.79
N PRO A 634 -4.23 -33.40 -14.18
CA PRO A 634 -3.60 -34.23 -15.21
C PRO A 634 -3.54 -33.51 -16.55
N VAL A 635 -2.35 -33.46 -17.16
CA VAL A 635 -2.15 -32.85 -18.49
C VAL A 635 -3.03 -33.52 -19.55
N VAL A 636 -3.16 -34.85 -19.47
CA VAL A 636 -3.99 -35.63 -20.39
C VAL A 636 -5.45 -35.20 -20.37
N ASP A 637 -6.01 -35.01 -19.18
CA ASP A 637 -7.40 -34.63 -19.00
C ASP A 637 -7.63 -33.17 -19.35
N PHE A 638 -6.70 -32.29 -18.99
CA PHE A 638 -6.80 -30.87 -19.29
C PHE A 638 -6.74 -30.59 -20.80
N LEU A 639 -5.79 -31.19 -21.53
CA LEU A 639 -5.71 -31.02 -22.98
C LEU A 639 -6.93 -31.61 -23.69
N ARG A 640 -7.47 -32.73 -23.19
CA ARG A 640 -8.74 -33.29 -23.69
C ARG A 640 -9.91 -32.33 -23.43
N TYR A 641 -9.93 -31.66 -22.29
CA TYR A 641 -10.95 -30.66 -21.99
C TYR A 641 -10.85 -29.45 -22.93
N VAL A 642 -9.65 -28.91 -23.11
CA VAL A 642 -9.41 -27.71 -23.92
C VAL A 642 -9.64 -27.97 -25.41
N PHE A 643 -9.14 -29.07 -25.96
CA PHE A 643 -9.16 -29.34 -27.41
C PHE A 643 -10.18 -30.40 -27.83
N GLY A 644 -10.84 -31.08 -26.89
CA GLY A 644 -11.69 -32.25 -27.17
C GLY A 644 -10.88 -33.54 -27.37
N ASP A 645 -11.58 -34.65 -27.63
CA ASP A 645 -10.94 -35.97 -27.84
C ASP A 645 -10.00 -36.00 -29.06
N GLN A 646 -10.14 -35.04 -29.98
CA GLN A 646 -9.29 -34.92 -31.17
C GLN A 646 -7.79 -34.76 -30.86
N VAL A 647 -7.41 -34.22 -29.69
CA VAL A 647 -5.99 -34.08 -29.33
C VAL A 647 -5.31 -35.45 -29.24
N TRP A 648 -5.96 -36.41 -28.59
CA TRP A 648 -5.38 -37.74 -28.37
C TRP A 648 -5.66 -38.70 -29.52
N SER A 649 -6.78 -38.54 -30.24
CA SER A 649 -7.03 -39.34 -31.45
C SER A 649 -6.05 -39.00 -32.57
N LYS A 650 -5.61 -37.73 -32.69
CA LYS A 650 -4.60 -37.31 -33.66
C LYS A 650 -3.16 -37.55 -33.19
N ALA A 651 -2.85 -37.27 -31.92
CA ALA A 651 -1.49 -37.49 -31.39
C ALA A 651 -1.13 -38.97 -31.22
N GLY A 652 -2.14 -39.84 -31.04
CA GLY A 652 -1.99 -41.28 -30.88
C GLY A 652 -1.80 -41.72 -29.42
N LYS A 653 -2.06 -43.01 -29.16
CA LYS A 653 -2.00 -43.63 -27.83
C LYS A 653 -0.62 -43.45 -27.16
N LYS A 654 0.46 -43.59 -27.93
CA LYS A 654 1.84 -43.42 -27.42
C LYS A 654 2.06 -42.04 -26.80
N ALA A 655 1.50 -40.99 -27.40
CA ALA A 655 1.60 -39.64 -26.86
C ALA A 655 0.82 -39.51 -25.55
N LYS A 656 -0.39 -40.07 -25.51
CA LYS A 656 -1.24 -40.07 -24.32
C LYS A 656 -0.57 -40.78 -23.14
N ASP A 657 -0.01 -41.98 -23.39
CA ASP A 657 0.66 -42.79 -22.38
C ASP A 657 1.94 -42.09 -21.86
N LEU A 658 2.69 -41.43 -22.75
CA LEU A 658 3.89 -40.67 -22.41
C LEU A 658 3.63 -39.51 -21.42
N PHE A 659 2.45 -38.90 -21.46
CA PHE A 659 2.05 -37.81 -20.56
C PHE A 659 1.08 -38.25 -19.45
N ALA A 660 0.83 -39.54 -19.25
CA ALA A 660 -0.14 -40.03 -18.27
C ALA A 660 0.21 -39.62 -16.82
N GLY A 661 1.49 -39.63 -16.47
CA GLY A 661 2.03 -39.16 -15.18
C GLY A 661 2.23 -37.65 -15.08
N ALA A 662 1.98 -36.88 -16.16
CA ALA A 662 2.22 -35.45 -16.15
C ALA A 662 1.06 -34.68 -15.52
N ARG A 663 1.40 -33.71 -14.68
CA ARG A 663 0.51 -32.75 -14.01
C ARG A 663 0.90 -31.34 -14.41
N LEU A 664 -0.09 -30.45 -14.41
CA LEU A 664 0.13 -29.01 -14.56
C LEU A 664 -0.46 -28.28 -13.36
N ASN A 665 0.16 -27.15 -12.99
CA ASN A 665 -0.33 -26.29 -11.91
C ASN A 665 0.01 -24.83 -12.18
N PHE A 666 -1.03 -23.98 -12.25
CA PHE A 666 -0.89 -22.53 -12.28
C PHE A 666 -2.21 -21.84 -11.89
N SER A 667 -2.17 -20.75 -11.13
CA SER A 667 -3.34 -19.96 -10.70
C SER A 667 -3.36 -18.56 -11.32
N HIS A 668 -2.21 -18.11 -11.83
CA HIS A 668 -1.99 -16.79 -12.41
C HIS A 668 -0.77 -16.76 -13.34
N TRP A 669 -0.66 -15.68 -14.11
CA TRP A 669 0.44 -15.36 -15.00
C TRP A 669 1.44 -14.39 -14.36
N VAL A 670 2.73 -14.61 -14.61
CA VAL A 670 3.83 -13.73 -14.24
C VAL A 670 4.54 -13.29 -15.51
N SER A 671 4.78 -11.98 -15.67
CA SER A 671 5.48 -11.44 -16.84
C SER A 671 6.98 -11.37 -16.58
N MET A 672 7.79 -11.83 -17.54
CA MET A 672 9.25 -11.73 -17.48
C MET A 672 9.72 -10.40 -18.07
N ASP A 673 10.78 -9.84 -17.49
CA ASP A 673 11.48 -8.64 -17.95
C ASP A 673 12.66 -8.96 -18.87
N ALA A 674 13.16 -10.20 -18.83
CA ALA A 674 14.29 -10.68 -19.61
C ALA A 674 13.98 -11.98 -20.36
N GLN A 675 14.75 -12.22 -21.43
CA GLN A 675 14.62 -13.43 -22.23
C GLN A 675 14.98 -14.69 -21.43
N ILE A 676 14.10 -15.67 -21.50
CA ILE A 676 14.35 -17.03 -21.02
C ILE A 676 15.39 -17.67 -21.93
N GLY A 677 16.42 -18.30 -21.34
CA GLY A 677 17.48 -18.99 -22.09
C GLY A 677 18.69 -18.14 -22.51
N ASN A 678 18.68 -16.81 -22.36
CA ASN A 678 19.82 -15.98 -22.77
C ASN A 678 21.08 -16.11 -21.86
N PRO A 679 22.26 -16.54 -22.37
CA PRO A 679 23.50 -16.69 -21.58
C PRO A 679 24.20 -15.38 -21.19
N ALA A 680 23.87 -14.23 -21.79
CA ALA A 680 24.54 -12.96 -21.50
C ALA A 680 24.22 -12.39 -20.10
N HIS A 681 23.16 -12.88 -19.46
CA HIS A 681 22.77 -12.55 -18.08
C HIS A 681 23.29 -13.60 -17.05
N SER A 682 24.39 -14.29 -17.35
CA SER A 682 24.82 -15.57 -16.75
C SER A 682 25.45 -15.54 -15.35
N LYS A 683 25.88 -14.41 -14.79
CA LYS A 683 26.68 -14.45 -13.55
C LYS A 683 25.91 -14.91 -12.30
N ASP A 684 24.57 -14.81 -12.30
CA ASP A 684 23.70 -15.17 -11.17
C ASP A 684 22.55 -16.14 -11.54
N ARG A 685 22.63 -16.84 -12.68
CA ARG A 685 21.49 -17.69 -13.10
C ARG A 685 21.39 -19.00 -12.33
N MET A 686 20.25 -19.12 -11.67
CA MET A 686 19.64 -20.35 -11.19
C MET A 686 19.33 -21.31 -12.35
N GLY A 687 19.50 -22.62 -12.18
CA GLY A 687 19.26 -23.59 -13.26
C GLY A 687 17.79 -23.62 -13.69
N THR A 688 17.50 -23.78 -14.99
CA THR A 688 16.15 -23.96 -15.59
C THR A 688 15.28 -24.97 -14.85
N PRO A 689 15.74 -26.17 -14.45
CA PRO A 689 14.89 -27.06 -13.67
C PRO A 689 14.50 -26.45 -12.32
N GLU A 690 15.42 -25.76 -11.65
CA GLU A 690 15.12 -25.02 -10.43
C GLU A 690 14.11 -23.89 -10.68
N TRP A 691 14.31 -23.11 -11.76
CA TRP A 691 13.40 -22.05 -12.18
C TRP A 691 11.99 -22.56 -12.45
N THR A 692 11.89 -23.70 -13.14
CA THR A 692 10.62 -24.36 -13.45
C THR A 692 9.95 -24.87 -12.19
N LEU A 693 10.73 -25.49 -11.31
CA LEU A 693 10.23 -26.00 -10.02
C LEU A 693 9.73 -24.85 -9.14
N ARG A 694 10.37 -23.67 -9.16
CA ARG A 694 9.84 -22.49 -8.46
C ARG A 694 8.50 -22.04 -9.01
N HIS A 695 8.35 -21.99 -10.33
CA HIS A 695 7.07 -21.64 -10.94
C HIS A 695 5.98 -22.67 -10.63
N TRP A 696 6.34 -23.96 -10.61
CA TRP A 696 5.47 -25.05 -10.17
C TRP A 696 5.02 -24.89 -8.72
N CYS A 697 5.96 -24.78 -7.78
CA CYS A 697 5.67 -24.66 -6.35
C CYS A 697 4.86 -23.41 -6.03
N ARG A 698 5.00 -22.36 -6.85
CA ARG A 698 4.26 -21.11 -6.73
C ARG A 698 2.87 -21.14 -7.40
N SER A 699 2.54 -22.21 -8.14
CA SER A 699 1.35 -22.24 -8.98
C SER A 699 1.29 -21.03 -9.93
N SER A 700 2.35 -20.83 -10.72
CA SER A 700 2.44 -19.72 -11.67
C SER A 700 2.82 -20.18 -13.07
N ALA A 701 2.19 -19.56 -14.08
CA ALA A 701 2.59 -19.65 -15.48
C ALA A 701 3.29 -18.37 -15.92
N VAL A 702 4.03 -18.43 -17.03
CA VAL A 702 4.94 -17.36 -17.45
C VAL A 702 4.52 -16.77 -18.78
N GLN A 703 4.39 -15.44 -18.80
CA GLN A 703 4.39 -14.63 -20.01
C GLN A 703 5.83 -14.18 -20.28
N CYS A 704 6.33 -14.47 -21.47
CA CYS A 704 7.68 -14.09 -21.87
C CYS A 704 7.77 -12.57 -22.14
N CYS A 705 8.99 -12.04 -22.12
CA CYS A 705 9.24 -10.66 -22.50
C CYS A 705 8.95 -10.44 -24.00
N HIS A 706 8.68 -9.19 -24.40
CA HIS A 706 8.21 -8.84 -25.75
C HIS A 706 9.15 -9.27 -26.90
N ASN A 707 10.46 -9.38 -26.62
CA ASN A 707 11.46 -9.81 -27.60
C ASN A 707 11.88 -11.29 -27.44
N GLN A 708 11.12 -12.11 -26.71
CA GLN A 708 11.39 -13.53 -26.61
C GLN A 708 11.24 -14.19 -27.97
N THR A 709 12.27 -14.92 -28.39
CA THR A 709 12.22 -15.66 -29.64
C THR A 709 11.38 -16.93 -29.49
N LEU A 710 10.60 -17.25 -30.53
CA LEU A 710 9.85 -18.50 -30.74
C LEU A 710 8.66 -18.77 -29.81
N ILE A 711 8.64 -18.24 -28.59
CA ILE A 711 7.59 -18.52 -27.61
C ILE A 711 7.14 -17.23 -26.93
N ASP A 712 5.87 -17.25 -26.56
CA ASP A 712 5.21 -16.15 -25.86
C ASP A 712 4.89 -16.57 -24.41
N LYS A 713 4.71 -17.86 -24.13
CA LYS A 713 4.37 -18.39 -22.80
C LYS A 713 5.06 -19.70 -22.46
N VAL A 714 5.20 -19.93 -21.16
CA VAL A 714 5.64 -21.19 -20.57
C VAL A 714 4.69 -21.59 -19.45
N ILE A 715 4.21 -22.84 -19.46
CA ILE A 715 3.47 -23.44 -18.34
C ILE A 715 4.31 -24.61 -17.79
N PRO A 716 4.62 -24.64 -16.48
CA PRO A 716 5.37 -25.74 -15.89
C PRO A 716 4.51 -27.02 -15.83
N ILE A 717 5.14 -28.16 -16.11
CA ILE A 717 4.57 -29.49 -15.85
C ILE A 717 5.49 -30.26 -14.91
N TYR A 718 4.89 -31.11 -14.08
CA TYR A 718 5.58 -31.99 -13.15
C TYR A 718 5.15 -33.44 -13.40
N PHE A 719 6.11 -34.35 -13.42
CA PHE A 719 5.87 -35.78 -13.59
C PHE A 719 5.84 -36.47 -12.23
N ASP A 720 4.73 -37.15 -11.94
CA ASP A 720 4.57 -38.02 -10.78
C ASP A 720 5.32 -39.35 -11.04
N ASP A 721 6.66 -39.28 -11.14
CA ASP A 721 7.53 -40.43 -11.40
C ASP A 721 8.48 -40.69 -10.23
N ASP A 722 8.08 -41.62 -9.35
CA ASP A 722 8.83 -41.96 -8.14
C ASP A 722 10.21 -42.57 -8.37
N SER A 723 10.54 -42.95 -9.61
CA SER A 723 11.88 -43.43 -9.96
C SER A 723 12.94 -42.32 -10.06
N LEU A 724 12.52 -41.06 -10.16
CA LEU A 724 13.42 -39.91 -10.23
C LEU A 724 13.69 -39.36 -8.82
N ASN A 725 14.97 -39.35 -8.43
CA ASN A 725 15.40 -39.03 -7.06
C ASN A 725 15.21 -37.56 -6.68
N ASN A 726 15.37 -36.61 -7.62
CA ASN A 726 15.24 -35.18 -7.32
C ASN A 726 13.99 -34.57 -7.97
N SER A 727 13.34 -33.66 -7.24
CA SER A 727 12.18 -32.89 -7.75
C SER A 727 12.51 -32.07 -9.00
N THR A 728 13.76 -31.61 -9.13
CA THR A 728 14.25 -30.88 -10.31
C THR A 728 14.35 -31.75 -11.55
N ASP A 729 14.41 -33.07 -11.41
CA ASP A 729 14.50 -34.00 -12.55
C ASP A 729 13.10 -34.37 -13.06
N ARG A 730 12.05 -33.99 -12.33
CA ARG A 730 10.63 -34.28 -12.61
C ARG A 730 9.88 -33.16 -13.33
N VAL A 731 10.53 -32.04 -13.62
CA VAL A 731 9.89 -30.87 -14.25
C VAL A 731 10.15 -30.77 -15.75
N SER A 732 9.14 -30.32 -16.49
CA SER A 732 9.21 -30.01 -17.93
C SER A 732 8.26 -28.85 -18.25
N HIS A 733 7.96 -28.62 -19.53
CA HIS A 733 7.28 -27.41 -19.99
C HIS A 733 6.20 -27.67 -21.05
N ILE A 734 5.22 -26.79 -21.05
CA ILE A 734 4.41 -26.47 -22.23
C ILE A 734 4.92 -25.12 -22.76
N TYR A 735 5.48 -25.13 -23.96
CA TYR A 735 5.87 -23.94 -24.71
C TYR A 735 4.73 -23.52 -25.63
N ILE A 736 4.34 -22.26 -25.59
CA ILE A 736 3.23 -21.75 -26.41
C ILE A 736 3.71 -20.52 -27.18
N SER A 737 3.42 -20.48 -28.48
CA SER A 737 3.48 -19.25 -29.26
C SER A 737 2.09 -18.85 -29.73
N ASP A 738 1.77 -17.57 -29.61
CA ASP A 738 0.51 -16.97 -30.02
C ASP A 738 0.69 -16.26 -31.38
N LYS A 739 -0.34 -16.35 -32.21
CA LYS A 739 -0.48 -15.59 -33.45
C LYS A 739 -1.91 -15.09 -33.59
N ALA A 740 -2.03 -13.80 -33.89
CA ALA A 740 -3.31 -13.13 -34.15
C ALA A 740 -3.45 -12.67 -35.61
N THR A 741 -2.62 -13.19 -36.53
CA THR A 741 -2.65 -12.82 -37.94
C THR A 741 -3.68 -13.64 -38.72
N PRO A 742 -4.23 -13.12 -39.83
CA PRO A 742 -5.20 -13.84 -40.66
C PRO A 742 -4.56 -14.94 -41.54
N SER A 743 -3.23 -15.04 -41.53
CA SER A 743 -2.45 -15.99 -42.34
C SER A 743 -1.91 -17.13 -41.48
N SER A 744 -1.97 -18.36 -42.01
CA SER A 744 -1.48 -19.55 -41.30
C SER A 744 0.02 -19.47 -41.01
N ASN A 745 0.40 -19.64 -39.76
CA ASN A 745 1.77 -19.67 -39.26
C ASN A 745 2.24 -21.10 -38.94
N ARG A 746 1.50 -22.13 -39.39
CA ARG A 746 1.67 -23.53 -38.99
C ARG A 746 3.11 -24.06 -39.06
N SER A 747 3.91 -23.61 -40.03
CA SER A 747 5.32 -24.01 -40.18
C SER A 747 6.18 -23.61 -38.98
N GLN A 748 5.81 -22.55 -38.26
CA GLN A 748 6.56 -22.03 -37.11
C GLN A 748 6.61 -23.02 -35.94
N LEU A 749 5.62 -23.92 -35.81
CA LEU A 749 5.54 -24.92 -34.75
C LEU A 749 6.77 -25.85 -34.71
N SER A 750 7.37 -26.12 -35.86
CA SER A 750 8.55 -26.99 -35.96
C SER A 750 9.81 -26.38 -35.32
N TYR A 751 9.88 -25.05 -35.22
CA TYR A 751 11.06 -24.36 -34.67
C TYR A 751 11.05 -24.27 -33.14
N ILE A 752 9.91 -24.51 -32.48
CA ILE A 752 9.76 -24.41 -31.02
C ILE A 752 10.47 -25.60 -30.34
N THR A 753 11.79 -25.57 -30.25
CA THR A 753 12.62 -26.65 -29.68
C THR A 753 13.38 -26.12 -28.47
N ARG A 754 13.72 -26.98 -27.49
CA ARG A 754 14.53 -26.57 -26.33
C ARG A 754 15.88 -25.96 -26.77
N LYS A 755 16.47 -26.53 -27.83
CA LYS A 755 17.66 -25.99 -28.51
C LYS A 755 17.45 -24.61 -29.11
N GLY A 756 16.37 -24.44 -29.86
CA GLY A 756 16.00 -23.16 -30.47
C GLY A 756 15.72 -22.06 -29.44
N LEU A 757 15.39 -22.43 -28.20
CA LEU A 757 15.16 -21.53 -27.08
C LEU A 757 16.43 -21.22 -26.26
N ALA A 758 17.58 -21.77 -26.65
CA ALA A 758 18.83 -21.69 -25.87
C ALA A 758 18.68 -22.17 -24.41
N ILE A 759 17.77 -23.12 -24.17
CA ILE A 759 17.57 -23.74 -22.85
C ILE A 759 18.54 -24.93 -22.63
N ASP A 760 19.30 -25.30 -23.66
CA ASP A 760 20.05 -26.56 -23.79
C ASP A 760 21.39 -26.66 -23.05
N ASP A 761 21.89 -25.62 -22.38
CA ASP A 761 23.12 -25.72 -21.57
C ASP A 761 22.93 -26.49 -20.24
N MET A 762 21.81 -27.20 -20.07
CA MET A 762 21.37 -27.71 -18.76
C MET A 762 21.19 -29.23 -18.72
N LYS A 763 22.23 -29.91 -18.24
CA LYS A 763 22.37 -31.38 -18.17
C LYS A 763 21.23 -32.16 -17.47
N SER A 764 20.32 -31.54 -16.72
CA SER A 764 19.33 -32.26 -15.88
C SER A 764 17.88 -32.33 -16.41
N THR A 765 17.49 -31.55 -17.43
CA THR A 765 16.12 -31.63 -18.02
C THR A 765 16.04 -32.46 -19.31
N LEU A 766 17.18 -32.96 -19.80
CA LEU A 766 17.33 -33.65 -21.10
C LEU A 766 16.57 -34.98 -21.23
N GLY A 767 15.92 -35.51 -20.18
CA GLY A 767 15.20 -36.78 -20.24
C GLY A 767 13.69 -36.69 -20.47
N LEU A 768 13.03 -35.63 -20.00
CA LEU A 768 11.56 -35.59 -19.90
C LEU A 768 10.86 -34.98 -21.11
N PRO A 769 9.76 -35.59 -21.60
CA PRO A 769 9.02 -35.08 -22.75
C PRO A 769 8.39 -33.71 -22.47
N TYR A 770 8.19 -32.91 -23.52
CA TYR A 770 7.63 -31.56 -23.45
C TYR A 770 6.53 -31.35 -24.49
N ILE A 771 5.76 -30.28 -24.34
CA ILE A 771 4.67 -29.93 -25.25
C ILE A 771 5.00 -28.60 -25.92
N ALA A 772 4.86 -28.52 -27.24
CA ALA A 772 4.95 -27.28 -28.00
C ALA A 772 3.60 -27.00 -28.69
N ILE A 773 3.08 -25.79 -28.49
CA ILE A 773 1.77 -25.36 -28.98
C ILE A 773 1.93 -24.09 -29.79
N LEU A 774 1.35 -24.06 -30.98
CA LEU A 774 1.16 -22.84 -31.77
C LEU A 774 -0.34 -22.52 -31.81
N LEU A 775 -0.70 -21.39 -31.21
CA LEU A 775 -2.06 -20.85 -31.16
C LEU A 775 -2.24 -19.80 -32.26
N ASP A 776 -2.76 -20.21 -33.41
CA ASP A 776 -3.03 -19.35 -34.57
C ASP A 776 -4.46 -18.78 -34.50
N MET A 777 -4.73 -18.04 -33.43
CA MET A 777 -6.05 -17.57 -33.05
C MET A 777 -6.65 -16.61 -34.08
N GLY A 778 -5.79 -15.91 -34.82
CA GLY A 778 -6.16 -14.94 -35.84
C GLY A 778 -6.74 -15.53 -37.12
N MET A 779 -6.83 -16.85 -37.26
CA MET A 779 -7.40 -17.54 -38.44
C MET A 779 -8.94 -17.55 -38.44
N GLU A 780 -9.57 -17.36 -39.62
CA GLU A 780 -11.05 -17.36 -39.72
C GLU A 780 -11.63 -18.75 -39.56
N LYS A 781 -10.98 -19.71 -40.21
CA LYS A 781 -11.42 -21.10 -40.22
C LYS A 781 -10.71 -21.86 -39.11
N PRO A 782 -11.46 -22.65 -38.31
CA PRO A 782 -10.84 -23.51 -37.31
C PRO A 782 -10.00 -24.59 -37.98
N ALA A 783 -8.81 -24.85 -37.44
CA ALA A 783 -7.98 -25.97 -37.85
C ALA A 783 -7.22 -26.52 -36.65
N PHE A 784 -7.03 -27.84 -36.62
CA PHE A 784 -6.38 -28.50 -35.48
C PHE A 784 -5.55 -29.70 -35.92
N SER A 785 -4.33 -29.82 -35.39
CA SER A 785 -3.52 -31.04 -35.47
C SER A 785 -2.70 -31.25 -34.21
N ALA A 786 -2.51 -32.51 -33.83
CA ALA A 786 -1.61 -32.92 -32.77
C ALA A 786 -0.77 -34.09 -33.26
N THR A 787 0.54 -34.03 -33.07
CA THR A 787 1.49 -35.07 -33.51
C THR A 787 2.57 -35.29 -32.46
N LEU A 788 2.90 -36.55 -32.17
CA LEU A 788 4.08 -36.89 -31.38
C LEU A 788 5.30 -36.94 -32.29
N GLU A 789 6.27 -36.07 -32.02
CA GLU A 789 7.54 -36.06 -32.73
C GLU A 789 8.61 -36.78 -31.92
N GLN A 790 9.24 -37.77 -32.55
CA GLN A 790 10.40 -38.50 -32.06
C GLN A 790 11.44 -38.47 -33.19
N GLN A 791 12.31 -37.46 -33.24
CA GLN A 791 13.37 -37.45 -34.25
C GLN A 791 14.45 -38.47 -33.86
N CYS A 792 14.32 -39.70 -34.36
CA CYS A 792 15.46 -40.59 -34.47
C CYS A 792 16.28 -40.13 -35.70
N SER A 793 17.33 -39.34 -35.48
CA SER A 793 18.34 -39.16 -36.53
C SER A 793 18.97 -40.53 -36.80
N SER A 794 18.64 -41.11 -37.94
CA SER A 794 19.14 -42.42 -38.41
C SER A 794 20.60 -42.38 -38.86
N ARG A 795 21.32 -41.27 -38.66
CA ARG A 795 22.73 -41.10 -39.03
C ARG A 795 23.50 -40.35 -37.95
N LEU A 796 23.81 -41.04 -36.85
CA LEU A 796 25.02 -40.91 -35.99
C LEU A 796 24.72 -41.55 -34.64
N ARG A 797 25.10 -42.83 -34.50
CA ARG A 797 25.14 -43.52 -33.20
C ARG A 797 26.34 -42.99 -32.41
N THR A 798 26.15 -41.92 -31.66
CA THR A 798 26.91 -41.64 -30.43
C THR A 798 25.90 -41.46 -29.29
N ARG A 799 26.15 -42.13 -28.17
CA ARG A 799 25.24 -42.31 -27.02
C ARG A 799 24.87 -41.01 -26.26
N SER A 800 25.17 -39.81 -26.78
CA SER A 800 25.04 -38.55 -26.04
C SER A 800 23.95 -37.58 -26.52
N ASN A 801 23.33 -37.78 -27.70
CA ASN A 801 22.41 -36.80 -28.31
C ASN A 801 21.05 -37.40 -28.77
N ALA A 802 20.39 -38.19 -27.92
CA ALA A 802 19.01 -38.60 -28.21
C ALA A 802 18.06 -37.41 -27.98
N GLU A 803 17.41 -36.90 -29.04
CA GLU A 803 16.44 -35.81 -28.91
C GLU A 803 15.18 -36.27 -28.16
N VAL A 804 14.71 -35.40 -27.25
CA VAL A 804 13.63 -35.70 -26.31
C VAL A 804 12.27 -35.71 -27.02
N PRO A 805 11.39 -36.71 -26.80
CA PRO A 805 10.06 -36.74 -27.40
C PRO A 805 9.25 -35.47 -27.11
N SER A 806 8.53 -34.96 -28.12
CA SER A 806 7.70 -33.76 -27.96
C SER A 806 6.32 -33.92 -28.58
N LEU A 807 5.30 -33.44 -27.86
CA LEU A 807 3.95 -33.33 -28.40
C LEU A 807 3.78 -31.96 -29.07
N ARG A 808 3.51 -31.96 -30.38
CA ARG A 808 3.32 -30.77 -31.19
C ARG A 808 1.84 -30.54 -31.42
N ILE A 809 1.31 -29.39 -31.00
CA ILE A 809 -0.09 -29.02 -31.19
C ILE A 809 -0.18 -27.73 -32.02
N TYR A 810 -0.94 -27.78 -33.11
CA TYR A 810 -1.36 -26.61 -33.86
C TYR A 810 -2.86 -26.44 -33.67
N ALA A 811 -3.27 -25.27 -33.18
CA ALA A 811 -4.68 -24.92 -32.98
C ALA A 811 -4.93 -23.53 -33.57
N ALA A 812 -5.83 -23.46 -34.54
CA ALA A 812 -6.11 -22.25 -35.31
C ALA A 812 -7.58 -21.83 -35.16
N GLY A 813 -7.80 -20.52 -35.14
CA GLY A 813 -9.09 -19.88 -35.01
C GLY A 813 -9.66 -19.92 -33.59
N MET A 814 -10.01 -18.76 -33.05
CA MET A 814 -10.72 -18.64 -31.77
C MET A 814 -12.18 -19.07 -31.95
N HIS A 815 -12.42 -20.39 -31.98
CA HIS A 815 -13.73 -20.98 -32.28
C HIS A 815 -14.01 -22.22 -31.40
N ALA A 816 -15.29 -22.50 -31.11
CA ALA A 816 -15.69 -23.66 -30.30
C ALA A 816 -15.27 -25.02 -30.91
N GLN A 817 -15.10 -25.11 -32.23
CA GLN A 817 -14.57 -26.33 -32.88
C GLN A 817 -13.09 -26.58 -32.57
N THR A 818 -12.31 -25.51 -32.38
CA THR A 818 -10.89 -25.61 -31.97
C THR A 818 -10.79 -25.76 -30.45
N PHE A 819 -11.66 -25.06 -29.72
CA PHE A 819 -11.71 -25.01 -28.25
C PHE A 819 -13.10 -25.42 -27.71
N PRO A 820 -13.44 -26.72 -27.70
CA PRO A 820 -14.79 -27.20 -27.34
C PRO A 820 -15.28 -26.78 -25.96
N PHE A 821 -14.38 -26.55 -25.00
CA PHE A 821 -14.77 -26.08 -23.67
C PHE A 821 -15.48 -24.71 -23.65
N LEU A 822 -15.39 -23.94 -24.72
CA LEU A 822 -16.06 -22.64 -24.88
C LEU A 822 -17.45 -22.73 -25.50
N GLU A 823 -17.89 -23.91 -25.97
CA GLU A 823 -19.18 -24.08 -26.68
C GLU A 823 -20.39 -23.59 -25.87
N LYS A 824 -20.38 -23.80 -24.55
CA LYS A 824 -21.45 -23.33 -23.64
C LYS A 824 -21.23 -21.91 -23.11
N ARG A 825 -20.24 -21.17 -23.65
CA ARG A 825 -19.76 -19.88 -23.11
C ARG A 825 -19.64 -18.83 -24.20
N ASN A 826 -20.72 -18.66 -24.98
CA ASN A 826 -20.76 -17.78 -26.15
C ASN A 826 -20.30 -16.34 -25.85
N ALA A 827 -20.69 -15.77 -24.70
CA ALA A 827 -20.27 -14.42 -24.32
C ALA A 827 -18.76 -14.31 -24.11
N THR A 828 -18.16 -15.28 -23.41
CA THR A 828 -16.71 -15.34 -23.19
C THR A 828 -15.98 -15.55 -24.52
N LEU A 829 -16.45 -16.47 -25.37
CA LEU A 829 -15.86 -16.73 -26.69
C LEU A 829 -15.87 -15.47 -27.57
N ALA A 830 -16.99 -14.73 -27.60
CA ALA A 830 -17.11 -13.50 -28.37
C ALA A 830 -16.10 -12.44 -27.92
N ILE A 831 -15.89 -12.27 -26.61
CA ILE A 831 -14.90 -11.32 -26.09
C ILE A 831 -13.48 -11.75 -26.47
N LEU A 832 -13.15 -13.05 -26.39
CA LEU A 832 -11.84 -13.54 -26.82
C LEU A 832 -11.61 -13.32 -28.32
N GLN A 833 -12.63 -13.52 -29.15
CA GLN A 833 -12.56 -13.23 -30.59
C GLN A 833 -12.29 -11.74 -30.86
N ASP A 834 -13.00 -10.85 -30.14
CA ASP A 834 -12.81 -9.40 -30.24
C ASP A 834 -11.39 -8.97 -29.79
N LEU A 835 -10.81 -9.62 -28.77
CA LEU A 835 -9.44 -9.31 -28.32
C LEU A 835 -8.37 -9.76 -29.31
N VAL A 836 -8.57 -10.91 -29.97
CA VAL A 836 -7.66 -11.42 -31.01
C VAL A 836 -7.73 -10.52 -32.25
N ARG A 837 -8.94 -10.13 -32.65
CA ARG A 837 -9.19 -9.26 -33.81
C ARG A 837 -10.05 -8.08 -33.39
N PRO A 838 -9.44 -6.97 -32.91
CA PRO A 838 -10.19 -5.78 -32.60
C PRO A 838 -10.94 -5.35 -33.84
N LYS A 839 -12.20 -4.95 -33.66
CA LYS A 839 -12.90 -4.21 -34.70
C LYS A 839 -12.05 -2.98 -34.97
N LEU A 840 -11.48 -2.89 -36.17
CA LEU A 840 -10.74 -1.72 -36.61
C LEU A 840 -11.56 -0.49 -36.20
N ALA A 841 -11.00 0.37 -35.35
CA ALA A 841 -11.42 1.77 -35.35
C ALA A 841 -11.44 2.22 -36.81
N PRO A 842 -12.44 3.00 -37.27
CA PRO A 842 -12.57 3.36 -38.67
C PRO A 842 -11.22 3.78 -39.18
N MET A 843 -10.69 2.99 -40.14
CA MET A 843 -9.29 2.98 -40.57
C MET A 843 -8.68 4.37 -40.43
N ASP A 844 -7.64 4.52 -39.60
CA ASP A 844 -6.76 5.67 -39.72
C ASP A 844 -6.44 5.79 -41.21
N ARG A 845 -6.86 6.90 -41.83
CA ARG A 845 -6.66 7.12 -43.28
C ARG A 845 -5.18 6.83 -43.57
N PRO A 846 -4.80 6.29 -44.73
CA PRO A 846 -3.40 6.01 -45.04
C PRO A 846 -2.47 7.20 -44.76
N SER A 847 -3.00 8.41 -44.96
CA SER A 847 -2.36 9.68 -44.59
C SER A 847 -2.14 9.84 -43.08
N ALA A 848 -3.08 9.49 -42.21
CA ALA A 848 -2.92 9.56 -40.76
C ALA A 848 -1.86 8.58 -40.23
N ILE A 849 -1.76 7.38 -40.80
CA ILE A 849 -0.69 6.41 -40.47
C ILE A 849 0.67 6.92 -40.94
N SER A 850 0.75 7.43 -42.17
CA SER A 850 1.96 8.06 -42.72
C SER A 850 2.42 9.25 -41.87
N LEU A 851 1.49 10.13 -41.48
CA LEU A 851 1.76 11.27 -40.61
C LEU A 851 2.16 10.84 -39.21
N ARG A 852 1.52 9.82 -38.59
CA ARG A 852 1.93 9.30 -37.27
C ARG A 852 3.34 8.76 -37.29
N ASN A 853 3.71 8.03 -38.34
CA ASN A 853 5.06 7.48 -38.52
C ASN A 853 6.12 8.58 -38.67
N GLN A 854 5.76 9.75 -39.21
CA GLN A 854 6.63 10.92 -39.30
C GLN A 854 6.91 11.60 -37.94
N VAL A 855 6.04 11.43 -36.94
CA VAL A 855 6.18 12.04 -35.59
C VAL A 855 6.56 11.04 -34.49
N LEU A 856 6.82 9.77 -34.83
CA LEU A 856 7.33 8.79 -33.87
C LEU A 856 8.76 9.16 -33.43
N TYR A 857 8.91 9.41 -32.14
CA TYR A 857 10.18 9.76 -31.50
C TYR A 857 11.27 8.73 -31.85
N GLY A 858 12.41 9.22 -32.39
CA GLY A 858 13.57 8.39 -32.75
C GLY A 858 13.64 7.93 -34.22
N ARG A 859 12.61 8.15 -35.04
CA ARG A 859 12.64 7.86 -36.49
C ARG A 859 12.99 9.05 -37.38
N THR A 860 13.03 10.26 -36.83
CA THR A 860 13.42 11.50 -37.54
C THR A 860 14.88 11.53 -37.98
N HIS A 861 15.67 10.51 -37.64
CA HIS A 861 17.08 10.37 -38.03
C HIS A 861 17.28 9.42 -39.21
N ASP A 862 16.20 8.78 -39.70
CA ASP A 862 16.27 7.89 -40.85
C ASP A 862 16.50 8.69 -42.13
N LYS A 863 17.24 8.10 -43.08
CA LYS A 863 17.74 8.79 -44.29
C LYS A 863 16.63 9.44 -45.11
N ASP A 864 15.46 8.80 -45.13
CA ASP A 864 14.26 9.20 -45.87
C ASP A 864 13.58 10.45 -45.28
N TYR A 865 13.80 10.77 -44.00
CA TYR A 865 13.21 11.95 -43.34
C TYR A 865 14.13 13.19 -43.38
N MET A 866 15.38 13.02 -43.81
CA MET A 866 16.38 14.09 -43.96
C MET A 866 16.48 14.60 -45.40
N GLU A 867 15.63 14.13 -46.33
CA GLU A 867 15.65 14.57 -47.74
C GLU A 867 15.34 16.07 -47.90
N TRP A 868 14.54 16.66 -47.00
CA TRP A 868 14.27 18.10 -46.98
C TRP A 868 15.54 18.95 -46.70
N GLU A 869 16.53 18.40 -45.98
CA GLU A 869 17.79 19.11 -45.68
C GLU A 869 18.74 19.13 -46.88
N ARG A 870 18.45 18.37 -47.94
CA ARG A 870 19.31 18.24 -49.12
C ARG A 870 18.95 19.16 -50.28
N GLY A 871 17.90 19.97 -50.14
CA GLY A 871 17.58 21.03 -51.09
C GLY A 871 17.60 20.60 -52.56
N GLN A 872 16.76 19.64 -52.95
CA GLN A 872 16.42 19.37 -54.35
C GLN A 872 14.98 19.74 -54.65
#